data_AF-A0A8D9HNC9-F1
#
_entry.id   AF-A0A8D9HNC9-F1
#
_cell.length_a   1.000
_cell.length_b   1.000
_cell.length_c   1.000
_cell.angle_alpha   90.00
_cell.angle_beta   90.00
_cell.angle_gamma   90.00
#
_symmetry.space_group_name_H-M   'P 1'
#
loop_
_entity.id
_entity.type
_entity.pdbx_description
1 polymer ?
#
loop_
_entity_poly.entity_id
_entity_poly.type
_entity_poly.pdbx_seq_one_letter_code
_entity_poly.pdbx_strand_id
1 'polypeptide(L)'
;MADPSPPRSLIDSRSGFCKANSTFYTKRNPLGLPANPSLDVTTFISSQPHRGTTAFIDAATGHSLSFSDLWRAVDRVAECLHRDVGIRRGDVVLILSPNSIYIPVVCLSVMSLGAVVTTANTLNTAGEISKQIADSNPTLAFTTVQLAPKLPAGISIVLTEEERVGSTPGVNVVGSVSEMMRKEPRGQRVRDRVHQDDTAVMLYSSGTTGPSKGVLSSHGNLTAYVARMLTETSMHGTFICTVPMFHTYGLLTFAMATVAIGSTVVILRRFELNDMMAAVEKYKATTLLLVPPVLVAMVNEADSIKAKYDLSSLKTVRCGGAPLSKEATEGFLEKYPTVNIFQAYALTESNGGGAFIDTVEDSRRFGTSGPLTSDVEARIVDPDTGRFMGINQTGELWLKGPTIAKAELEALLITHPDILDAAVIPFPDKEAGQYPMAYVTRKVESNLSEKQVIEFISKQVYSVITIYFVVVIIKSWLYLKGKYSDEAWLLSEKVSVKDALKVLVLDPLRASLGAKSDSSSFHIRLTYSKASDDAQGVSETTHERKKRKTDEENGSSCISENPFEKVYEPCILSVHCNQMPIFFSGRYFKYSRNVSQSRWIIDDERMGEASVEEIIGGSILPACLGDSYKFHAAGREDIDVRMLGSGRPFLIEVQNSRKCPSQQSLTEIEEKINNSEKKLVGVKDLKFIGSECWAMMREGEAEKQKQYAALVWISRPLEEKDCNSISSMIELKILQNTPIRVLHRRSPLERERTIHWMKVEKIKGNAHYFLLHLCTQAGTYIKEFVHGDLGRTTPSMGSILGCRAEIIQLDVTDVKMGDS
;
A
#
# COMPACT_ATOMS: atom_id res chain seq x y z
N MET A 1 30.45 4.31 -5.52
CA MET A 1 30.84 5.62 -4.94
C MET A 1 29.66 6.56 -5.14
N ALA A 2 29.17 7.22 -4.08
CA ALA A 2 28.06 8.16 -4.21
C ALA A 2 28.48 9.39 -5.02
N ASP A 3 27.61 9.85 -5.93
CA ASP A 3 27.79 11.16 -6.56
C ASP A 3 27.62 12.25 -5.49
N PRO A 4 28.44 13.32 -5.44
CA PRO A 4 28.38 14.28 -4.34
C PRO A 4 27.01 14.97 -4.30
N SER A 5 26.41 15.03 -3.11
CA SER A 5 25.28 15.93 -2.85
C SER A 5 25.62 17.33 -3.36
N PRO A 6 24.69 18.04 -4.05
CA PRO A 6 25.00 19.28 -4.74
C PRO A 6 25.62 20.31 -3.78
N PRO A 7 26.50 21.21 -4.28
CA PRO A 7 27.13 22.23 -3.45
C PRO A 7 26.11 22.93 -2.55
N ARG A 8 26.38 23.04 -1.25
CA ARG A 8 25.43 23.62 -0.27
C ARG A 8 24.93 25.02 -0.65
N SER A 9 25.65 25.74 -1.51
CA SER A 9 25.24 27.02 -2.10
C SER A 9 24.03 26.95 -3.05
N LEU A 10 23.68 25.77 -3.59
CA LEU A 10 22.50 25.54 -4.43
C LEU A 10 21.25 25.13 -3.63
N ILE A 11 21.41 24.85 -2.34
CA ILE A 11 20.33 24.43 -1.44
C ILE A 11 19.86 25.67 -0.65
N ASP A 12 18.58 26.01 -0.75
CA ASP A 12 18.00 27.09 0.04
C ASP A 12 18.05 26.73 1.53
N SER A 13 18.80 27.49 2.33
CA SER A 13 19.07 27.16 3.74
C SER A 13 17.83 27.21 4.64
N ARG A 14 16.76 27.87 4.21
CA ARG A 14 15.52 28.01 4.98
C ARG A 14 14.60 26.81 4.79
N SER A 15 14.41 26.39 3.54
CA SER A 15 13.49 25.32 3.13
C SER A 15 14.16 23.96 2.93
N GLY A 16 15.46 23.91 2.69
CA GLY A 16 16.19 22.72 2.23
C GLY A 16 16.02 22.43 0.73
N PHE A 17 15.30 23.27 -0.02
CA PHE A 17 14.98 23.00 -1.43
C PHE A 17 16.11 23.41 -2.38
N CYS A 18 16.51 22.51 -3.26
CA CYS A 18 17.41 22.79 -4.37
C CYS A 18 16.61 22.99 -5.67
N LYS A 19 16.61 24.22 -6.20
CA LYS A 19 15.88 24.56 -7.43
C LYS A 19 16.42 23.85 -8.68
N ALA A 20 17.68 23.43 -8.68
CA ALA A 20 18.34 22.83 -9.84
C ALA A 20 17.85 21.40 -10.14
N ASN A 21 17.41 20.64 -9.12
CA ASN A 21 16.97 19.25 -9.24
C ASN A 21 15.64 18.97 -8.51
N SER A 22 14.90 20.02 -8.14
CA SER A 22 13.62 19.97 -7.41
C SER A 22 13.60 19.05 -6.18
N THR A 23 14.74 18.93 -5.48
CA THR A 23 14.91 18.02 -4.34
C THR A 23 15.00 18.79 -3.03
N PHE A 24 14.33 18.30 -2.00
CA PHE A 24 14.43 18.78 -0.62
C PHE A 24 15.50 17.95 0.10
N TYR A 25 16.55 18.63 0.56
CA TYR A 25 17.63 18.05 1.36
C TYR A 25 17.36 18.28 2.85
N THR A 26 17.76 17.33 3.68
CA THR A 26 17.76 17.53 5.13
C THR A 26 18.63 18.73 5.54
N LYS A 27 18.20 19.43 6.59
CA LYS A 27 18.95 20.50 7.24
C LYS A 27 19.73 20.02 8.47
N ARG A 28 19.62 18.72 8.80
CA ARG A 28 20.29 18.08 9.92
C ARG A 28 21.73 17.70 9.53
N ASN A 29 22.56 17.41 10.53
CA ASN A 29 23.92 16.92 10.29
C ASN A 29 23.89 15.47 9.75
N PRO A 30 24.80 15.07 8.85
CA PRO A 30 24.92 13.69 8.40
C PRO A 30 25.19 12.71 9.54
N LEU A 31 24.77 11.45 9.37
CA LEU A 31 24.96 10.39 10.36
C LEU A 31 26.38 9.83 10.30
N GLY A 32 26.94 9.53 11.48
CA GLY A 32 28.18 8.77 11.60
C GLY A 32 27.97 7.28 11.35
N LEU A 33 27.67 6.88 10.11
CA LEU A 33 27.46 5.47 9.75
C LEU A 33 28.78 4.68 9.75
N PRO A 34 28.78 3.42 10.24
CA PRO A 34 30.00 2.62 10.33
C PRO A 34 30.49 2.17 8.95
N ALA A 35 31.77 2.44 8.66
CA ALA A 35 32.38 2.08 7.37
C ALA A 35 32.71 0.57 7.21
N ASN A 36 32.59 -0.24 8.28
CA ASN A 36 32.85 -1.69 8.21
C ASN A 36 31.63 -2.41 7.59
N PRO A 37 31.71 -2.97 6.37
CA PRO A 37 30.59 -3.62 5.71
C PRO A 37 30.17 -4.95 6.37
N SER A 38 30.92 -5.43 7.35
CA SER A 38 30.63 -6.64 8.14
C SER A 38 30.35 -6.32 9.61
N LEU A 39 29.69 -5.20 9.86
CA LEU A 39 29.13 -4.86 11.17
C LEU A 39 27.61 -5.02 11.09
N ASP A 40 27.08 -6.04 11.74
CA ASP A 40 25.63 -6.22 11.87
C ASP A 40 25.04 -5.23 12.89
N VAL A 41 23.74 -5.00 12.79
CA VAL A 41 23.02 -4.05 13.67
C VAL A 41 23.11 -4.45 15.15
N THR A 42 23.11 -5.74 15.50
CA THR A 42 23.17 -6.19 16.90
C THR A 42 24.54 -5.88 17.50
N THR A 43 25.62 -6.16 16.77
CA THR A 43 26.99 -5.77 17.18
C THR A 43 27.13 -4.25 17.26
N PHE A 44 26.60 -3.49 16.29
CA PHE A 44 26.57 -2.02 16.34
C PHE A 44 25.87 -1.48 17.60
N ILE A 45 24.68 -2.01 17.94
CA ILE A 45 23.95 -1.67 19.17
C ILE A 45 24.80 -2.03 20.41
N SER A 46 25.40 -3.22 20.47
CA SER A 46 26.20 -3.69 21.62
C SER A 46 27.49 -2.90 21.86
N SER A 47 28.00 -2.24 20.83
CA SER A 47 29.21 -1.40 20.90
C SER A 47 28.93 0.00 21.47
N GLN A 48 27.67 0.37 21.67
CA GLN A 48 27.30 1.66 22.24
C GLN A 48 27.53 1.67 23.77
N PRO A 49 27.84 2.84 24.36
CA PRO A 49 28.06 2.95 25.79
C PRO A 49 26.73 2.84 26.58
N HIS A 50 26.32 1.62 26.90
CA HIS A 50 25.16 1.36 27.76
C HIS A 50 25.44 1.84 29.20
N ARG A 51 25.06 3.08 29.51
CA ARG A 51 25.20 3.67 30.85
C ARG A 51 24.05 3.34 31.81
N GLY A 52 22.95 2.80 31.29
CA GLY A 52 21.81 2.32 32.09
C GLY A 52 22.10 0.97 32.75
N THR A 53 21.48 0.71 33.89
CA THR A 53 21.54 -0.60 34.57
C THR A 53 20.48 -1.56 34.05
N THR A 54 19.23 -1.11 33.92
CA THR A 54 18.07 -1.91 33.52
C THR A 54 17.69 -1.62 32.07
N ALA A 55 17.59 -2.65 31.24
CA ALA A 55 17.15 -2.53 29.85
C ALA A 55 15.62 -2.67 29.74
N PHE A 56 15.08 -3.76 30.28
CA PHE A 56 13.66 -4.11 30.15
C PHE A 56 13.02 -4.41 31.50
N ILE A 57 11.75 -4.03 31.65
CA ILE A 57 10.90 -4.36 32.80
C ILE A 57 9.55 -4.82 32.27
N ASP A 58 9.08 -6.00 32.66
CA ASP A 58 7.70 -6.42 32.46
C ASP A 58 6.80 -5.63 33.44
N ALA A 59 5.85 -4.86 32.92
CA ALA A 59 5.08 -3.92 33.73
C ALA A 59 4.27 -4.61 34.84
N ALA A 60 3.69 -5.78 34.52
CA ALA A 60 2.75 -6.51 35.36
C ALA A 60 3.44 -7.30 36.48
N THR A 61 4.50 -8.03 36.13
CA THR A 61 5.27 -8.87 37.08
C THR A 61 6.38 -8.13 37.79
N GLY A 62 6.90 -7.04 37.20
CA GLY A 62 8.10 -6.35 37.66
C GLY A 62 9.41 -7.10 37.38
N HIS A 63 9.36 -8.25 36.69
CA HIS A 63 10.56 -8.96 36.24
C HIS A 63 11.36 -8.08 35.27
N SER A 64 12.66 -7.96 35.51
CA SER A 64 13.53 -7.06 34.76
C SER A 64 14.79 -7.74 34.24
N LEU A 65 15.29 -7.23 33.11
CA LEU A 65 16.57 -7.62 32.53
C LEU A 65 17.52 -6.42 32.63
N SER A 66 18.69 -6.62 33.25
CA SER A 66 19.77 -5.65 33.16
C SER A 66 20.35 -5.61 31.73
N PHE A 67 21.08 -4.56 31.37
CA PHE A 67 21.82 -4.56 30.09
C PHE A 67 22.83 -5.72 30.01
N SER A 68 23.42 -6.12 31.14
CA SER A 68 24.34 -7.26 31.20
C SER A 68 23.62 -8.59 30.96
N ASP A 69 22.41 -8.74 31.53
CA ASP A 69 21.62 -9.97 31.37
C ASP A 69 20.96 -10.05 30.00
N LEU A 70 20.56 -8.92 29.41
CA LEU A 70 20.15 -8.83 28.01
C LEU A 70 21.23 -9.37 27.07
N TRP A 71 22.47 -8.89 27.17
CA TRP A 71 23.54 -9.34 26.27
C TRP A 71 23.91 -10.81 26.50
N ARG A 72 23.98 -11.27 27.76
CA ARG A 72 24.12 -12.72 28.06
C ARG A 72 22.98 -13.55 27.48
N ALA A 73 21.74 -13.07 27.58
CA ALA A 73 20.57 -13.73 27.03
C ALA A 73 20.64 -13.82 25.50
N VAL A 74 21.02 -12.73 24.83
CA VAL A 74 21.23 -12.69 23.36
C VAL A 74 22.30 -13.70 22.93
N ASP A 75 23.44 -13.75 23.64
CA ASP A 75 24.50 -14.70 23.34
C ASP A 75 24.06 -16.16 23.49
N ARG A 76 23.37 -16.48 24.59
CA ARG A 76 22.88 -17.83 24.92
C ARG A 76 21.75 -18.29 24.02
N VAL A 77 20.79 -17.43 23.72
CA VAL A 77 19.66 -17.73 22.83
C VAL A 77 20.17 -17.92 21.40
N ALA A 78 21.05 -17.05 20.90
CA ALA A 78 21.67 -17.23 19.58
C ALA A 78 22.52 -18.51 19.48
N GLU A 79 23.27 -18.87 20.53
CA GLU A 79 23.99 -20.15 20.62
C GLU A 79 23.03 -21.36 20.55
N CYS A 80 21.92 -21.33 21.30
CA CYS A 80 20.92 -22.40 21.26
C CYS A 80 20.22 -22.50 19.89
N LEU A 81 19.86 -21.35 19.29
CA LEU A 81 19.25 -21.32 17.96
C LEU A 81 20.18 -21.88 16.90
N HIS A 82 21.46 -21.50 16.92
CA HIS A 82 22.43 -21.99 15.96
C HIS A 82 22.75 -23.48 16.14
N ARG A 83 23.05 -23.91 17.37
CA ARG A 83 23.57 -25.25 17.66
C ARG A 83 22.49 -26.31 17.89
N ASP A 84 21.46 -25.98 18.68
CA ASP A 84 20.46 -26.95 19.14
C ASP A 84 19.22 -26.97 18.22
N VAL A 85 18.85 -25.83 17.62
CA VAL A 85 17.70 -25.73 16.69
C VAL A 85 18.13 -25.78 15.22
N GLY A 86 19.32 -25.30 14.88
CA GLY A 86 19.89 -25.37 13.53
C GLY A 86 19.77 -24.10 12.67
N ILE A 87 19.39 -22.95 13.25
CA ILE A 87 19.23 -21.67 12.53
C ILE A 87 20.56 -21.18 11.91
N ARG A 88 20.52 -20.71 10.67
CA ARG A 88 21.64 -20.20 9.87
C ARG A 88 21.34 -18.80 9.30
N ARG A 89 22.38 -18.16 8.76
CA ARG A 89 22.24 -16.90 8.02
C ARG A 89 21.26 -17.08 6.85
N GLY A 90 20.31 -16.16 6.73
CA GLY A 90 19.22 -16.19 5.75
C GLY A 90 17.95 -16.96 6.16
N ASP A 91 17.96 -17.76 7.23
CA ASP A 91 16.73 -18.39 7.73
C ASP A 91 15.72 -17.34 8.20
N VAL A 92 14.45 -17.52 7.87
CA VAL A 92 13.36 -16.65 8.35
C VAL A 92 12.79 -17.19 9.67
N VAL A 93 12.66 -16.31 10.66
CA VAL A 93 12.16 -16.62 11.99
C VAL A 93 10.96 -15.74 12.31
N LEU A 94 9.79 -16.35 12.47
CA LEU A 94 8.53 -15.68 12.79
C LEU A 94 8.42 -15.41 14.30
N ILE A 95 7.96 -14.21 14.68
CA ILE A 95 7.54 -13.88 16.04
C ILE A 95 6.04 -13.58 16.02
N LEU A 96 5.25 -14.47 16.61
CA LEU A 96 3.81 -14.34 16.86
C LEU A 96 3.60 -14.23 18.37
N SER A 97 3.91 -13.08 18.95
CA SER A 97 3.85 -12.82 20.39
C SER A 97 3.24 -11.44 20.66
N PRO A 98 2.47 -11.27 21.75
CA PRO A 98 2.20 -9.94 22.29
C PRO A 98 3.50 -9.33 22.84
N ASN A 99 3.48 -8.03 23.15
CA ASN A 99 4.62 -7.33 23.73
C ASN A 99 5.16 -8.08 24.96
N SER A 100 6.47 -8.33 25.01
CA SER A 100 7.13 -8.97 26.15
C SER A 100 8.61 -8.61 26.20
N ILE A 101 9.25 -8.77 27.37
CA ILE A 101 10.70 -8.57 27.55
C ILE A 101 11.55 -9.52 26.70
N TYR A 102 10.96 -10.61 26.17
CA TYR A 102 11.64 -11.63 25.39
C TYR A 102 11.75 -11.26 23.90
N ILE A 103 10.85 -10.41 23.35
CA ILE A 103 10.93 -10.01 21.94
C ILE A 103 12.29 -9.35 21.61
N PRO A 104 12.79 -8.35 22.36
CA PRO A 104 14.12 -7.79 22.13
C PRO A 104 15.24 -8.83 22.18
N VAL A 105 15.20 -9.77 23.13
CA VAL A 105 16.18 -10.86 23.24
C VAL A 105 16.17 -11.72 21.96
N VAL A 106 15.00 -12.17 21.52
CA VAL A 106 14.85 -12.99 20.31
C VAL A 106 15.31 -12.23 19.07
N CYS A 107 14.87 -10.99 18.86
CA CYS A 107 15.23 -10.21 17.69
C CYS A 107 16.73 -9.98 17.58
N LEU A 108 17.38 -9.53 18.65
CA LEU A 108 18.84 -9.33 18.67
C LEU A 108 19.59 -10.65 18.47
N SER A 109 19.10 -11.75 19.04
CA SER A 109 19.68 -13.09 18.87
C SER A 109 19.64 -13.55 17.41
N VAL A 110 18.47 -13.52 16.78
CA VAL A 110 18.24 -13.94 15.39
C VAL A 110 19.08 -13.09 14.43
N MET A 111 19.05 -11.76 14.59
CA MET A 111 19.87 -10.84 13.79
C MET A 111 21.38 -11.07 14.01
N SER A 112 21.83 -11.47 15.21
CA SER A 112 23.25 -11.81 15.47
C SER A 112 23.74 -13.13 14.85
N LEU A 113 22.84 -13.87 14.19
CA LEU A 113 23.13 -15.04 13.35
C LEU A 113 23.03 -14.72 11.85
N GLY A 114 22.65 -13.48 11.48
CA GLY A 114 22.29 -13.11 10.11
C GLY A 114 20.99 -13.76 9.62
N ALA A 115 20.15 -14.23 10.54
CA ALA A 115 18.81 -14.74 10.24
C ALA A 115 17.80 -13.58 10.23
N VAL A 116 16.70 -13.74 9.50
CA VAL A 116 15.69 -12.71 9.23
C VAL A 116 14.57 -12.80 10.25
N VAL A 117 14.32 -11.71 10.99
CA VAL A 117 13.14 -11.60 11.87
C VAL A 117 11.91 -11.22 11.05
N THR A 118 10.82 -11.98 11.12
CA THR A 118 9.50 -11.52 10.70
C THR A 118 8.51 -11.53 11.86
N THR A 119 7.49 -10.69 11.82
CA THR A 119 6.50 -10.53 12.90
C THR A 119 5.09 -10.61 12.37
N ALA A 120 4.17 -11.20 13.14
CA ALA A 120 2.75 -11.26 12.81
C ALA A 120 1.89 -10.59 13.89
N ASN A 121 0.82 -9.92 13.46
CA ASN A 121 -0.14 -9.34 14.38
C ASN A 121 -0.91 -10.44 15.12
N THR A 122 -0.82 -10.44 16.44
CA THR A 122 -1.48 -11.42 17.32
C THR A 122 -3.00 -11.48 17.17
N LEU A 123 -3.63 -10.40 16.68
CA LEU A 123 -5.08 -10.34 16.45
C LEU A 123 -5.51 -11.04 15.16
N ASN A 124 -4.61 -11.22 14.19
CA ASN A 124 -4.92 -11.87 12.91
C ASN A 124 -5.46 -13.29 13.12
N THR A 125 -6.32 -13.72 12.20
CA THR A 125 -6.85 -15.08 12.12
C THR A 125 -5.75 -16.09 11.75
N ALA A 126 -5.98 -17.38 12.01
CA ALA A 126 -5.08 -18.44 11.57
C ALA A 126 -4.91 -18.47 10.03
N GLY A 127 -5.95 -18.09 9.28
CA GLY A 127 -5.90 -18.00 7.81
C GLY A 127 -4.98 -16.87 7.30
N GLU A 128 -5.06 -15.68 7.91
CA GLU A 128 -4.15 -14.56 7.58
C GLU A 128 -2.71 -14.87 7.98
N ILE A 129 -2.49 -15.47 9.16
CA ILE A 129 -1.16 -15.91 9.61
C ILE A 129 -0.62 -17.00 8.68
N SER A 130 -1.45 -17.92 8.20
CA SER A 130 -1.04 -18.95 7.22
C SER A 130 -0.69 -18.32 5.86
N LYS A 131 -1.41 -17.30 5.40
CA LYS A 131 -1.06 -16.52 4.19
C LYS A 131 0.30 -15.84 4.35
N GLN A 132 0.57 -15.22 5.50
CA GLN A 132 1.89 -14.63 5.79
C GLN A 132 3.01 -15.69 5.88
N ILE A 133 2.75 -16.85 6.49
CA ILE A 133 3.73 -17.96 6.59
C ILE A 133 4.04 -18.56 5.21
N ALA A 134 3.05 -18.68 4.33
CA ALA A 134 3.26 -19.16 2.96
C ALA A 134 4.13 -18.21 2.12
N ASP A 135 4.05 -16.89 2.38
CA ASP A 135 4.83 -15.86 1.71
C ASP A 135 6.25 -15.69 2.31
N SER A 136 6.37 -15.77 3.64
CA SER A 136 7.64 -15.58 4.37
C SER A 136 8.47 -16.85 4.60
N ASN A 137 7.89 -18.04 4.39
CA ASN A 137 8.50 -19.36 4.57
C ASN A 137 9.42 -19.53 5.83
N PRO A 138 8.92 -19.25 7.05
CA PRO A 138 9.73 -19.29 8.26
C PRO A 138 10.13 -20.71 8.70
N THR A 139 11.43 -20.91 8.96
CA THR A 139 12.03 -22.14 9.49
C THR A 139 11.61 -22.40 10.95
N LEU A 140 11.34 -21.33 11.71
CA LEU A 140 10.98 -21.39 13.14
C LEU A 140 9.98 -20.29 13.51
N ALA A 141 9.09 -20.58 14.47
CA ALA A 141 8.23 -19.58 15.11
C ALA A 141 8.47 -19.44 16.61
N PHE A 142 8.54 -18.20 17.09
CA PHE A 142 8.43 -17.85 18.50
C PHE A 142 7.01 -17.41 18.83
N THR A 143 6.38 -18.03 19.83
CA THR A 143 4.98 -17.71 20.18
C THR A 143 4.64 -18.04 21.64
N THR A 144 3.41 -17.75 22.07
CA THR A 144 2.86 -18.16 23.38
C THR A 144 1.96 -19.39 23.20
N VAL A 145 1.67 -20.13 24.27
CA VAL A 145 0.81 -21.34 24.20
C VAL A 145 -0.58 -21.01 23.68
N GLN A 146 -1.11 -19.82 23.98
CA GLN A 146 -2.43 -19.36 23.54
C GLN A 146 -2.47 -18.97 22.05
N LEU A 147 -1.31 -18.66 21.44
CA LEU A 147 -1.20 -18.26 20.03
C LEU A 147 -0.68 -19.39 19.13
N ALA A 148 0.01 -20.40 19.69
CA ALA A 148 0.47 -21.57 18.95
C ALA A 148 -0.62 -22.27 18.09
N PRO A 149 -1.90 -22.39 18.51
CA PRO A 149 -2.96 -22.97 17.68
C PRO A 149 -3.32 -22.15 16.41
N LYS A 150 -2.82 -20.93 16.26
CA LYS A 150 -2.98 -20.13 15.02
C LYS A 150 -1.92 -20.46 13.95
N LEU A 151 -0.88 -21.20 14.30
CA LEU A 151 0.19 -21.60 13.39
C LEU A 151 -0.18 -22.92 12.67
N PRO A 152 0.18 -23.09 11.39
CA PRO A 152 -0.03 -24.34 10.67
C PRO A 152 0.84 -25.47 11.23
N ALA A 153 0.38 -26.71 11.07
CA ALA A 153 1.17 -27.89 11.44
C ALA A 153 2.46 -27.96 10.61
N GLY A 154 3.56 -28.39 11.25
CA GLY A 154 4.86 -28.62 10.60
C GLY A 154 5.94 -27.57 10.91
N ILE A 155 5.58 -26.37 11.35
CA ILE A 155 6.57 -25.39 11.83
C ILE A 155 7.07 -25.75 13.24
N SER A 156 8.38 -25.63 13.46
CA SER A 156 8.97 -25.80 14.79
C SER A 156 8.73 -24.55 15.64
N ILE A 157 8.44 -24.73 16.92
CA ILE A 157 8.04 -23.65 17.82
C ILE A 157 8.94 -23.56 19.04
N VAL A 158 9.40 -22.35 19.35
CA VAL A 158 9.98 -21.99 20.65
C VAL A 158 8.99 -21.13 21.42
N LEU A 159 8.66 -21.50 22.65
CA LEU A 159 7.76 -20.71 23.49
C LEU A 159 8.48 -19.49 24.05
N THR A 160 7.85 -18.32 24.06
CA THR A 160 8.45 -17.12 24.67
C THR A 160 8.55 -17.21 26.19
N GLU A 161 7.70 -18.03 26.82
CA GLU A 161 7.56 -18.18 28.28
C GLU A 161 7.47 -19.68 28.65
N GLU A 162 7.93 -20.05 29.84
CA GLU A 162 7.81 -21.41 30.39
C GLU A 162 6.42 -21.69 30.97
N GLU A 163 5.45 -21.92 30.10
CA GLU A 163 4.16 -22.49 30.48
C GLU A 163 4.18 -24.03 30.36
N ARG A 164 3.55 -24.74 31.30
CA ARG A 164 3.43 -26.20 31.27
C ARG A 164 2.46 -26.62 30.15
N VAL A 165 2.99 -26.89 28.96
CA VAL A 165 2.21 -27.44 27.84
C VAL A 165 1.88 -28.91 28.12
N GLY A 166 0.60 -29.18 28.40
CA GLY A 166 0.02 -30.49 28.09
C GLY A 166 0.00 -30.65 26.57
N SER A 167 0.45 -31.79 26.05
CA SER A 167 0.74 -32.01 24.62
C SER A 167 -0.36 -31.50 23.68
N THR A 168 -0.13 -30.33 23.05
CA THR A 168 -1.03 -29.77 22.04
C THR A 168 -0.92 -30.60 20.75
N PRO A 169 -1.98 -31.29 20.28
CA PRO A 169 -1.88 -32.15 19.11
C PRO A 169 -1.45 -31.37 17.85
N GLY A 170 -0.41 -31.84 17.17
CA GLY A 170 0.09 -31.24 15.92
C GLY A 170 1.12 -30.12 16.06
N VAL A 171 1.54 -29.75 17.28
CA VAL A 171 2.48 -28.64 17.54
C VAL A 171 3.86 -29.18 17.93
N ASN A 172 4.90 -28.89 17.16
CA ASN A 172 6.29 -29.29 17.46
C ASN A 172 7.00 -28.22 18.32
N VAL A 173 6.86 -28.30 19.64
CA VAL A 173 7.59 -27.41 20.58
C VAL A 173 9.00 -27.92 20.81
N VAL A 174 10.02 -27.15 20.41
CA VAL A 174 11.45 -27.51 20.50
C VAL A 174 12.19 -26.85 21.67
N GLY A 175 11.51 -26.02 22.47
CA GLY A 175 12.06 -25.41 23.69
C GLY A 175 11.34 -24.12 24.08
N SER A 176 11.93 -23.36 25.02
CA SER A 176 11.49 -22.01 25.37
C SER A 176 12.66 -20.99 25.41
N VAL A 177 12.34 -19.70 25.27
CA VAL A 177 13.32 -18.61 25.42
C VAL A 177 13.92 -18.62 26.84
N SER A 178 13.08 -18.79 27.87
CA SER A 178 13.51 -18.85 29.26
C SER A 178 14.45 -20.04 29.56
N GLU A 179 14.32 -21.17 28.85
CA GLU A 179 15.24 -22.30 28.96
C GLU A 179 16.57 -21.98 28.27
N MET A 180 16.52 -21.44 27.04
CA MET A 180 17.70 -21.04 26.28
C MET A 180 18.53 -19.99 27.03
N MET A 181 17.90 -19.00 27.66
CA MET A 181 18.56 -17.97 28.48
C MET A 181 19.34 -18.53 29.68
N ARG A 182 19.05 -19.76 30.14
CA ARG A 182 19.71 -20.41 31.28
C ARG A 182 20.86 -21.34 30.88
N LYS A 183 21.02 -21.68 29.59
CA LYS A 183 22.10 -22.56 29.10
C LYS A 183 23.40 -21.77 28.97
N GLU A 184 24.52 -22.28 29.52
CA GLU A 184 25.83 -21.65 29.30
C GLU A 184 26.35 -21.92 27.87
N PRO A 185 27.02 -20.94 27.22
CA PRO A 185 27.67 -21.14 25.92
C PRO A 185 28.80 -22.18 26.03
N ARG A 186 28.93 -23.07 25.02
CA ARG A 186 29.83 -24.24 25.09
C ARG A 186 31.12 -24.12 24.27
N GLY A 187 31.35 -23.01 23.56
CA GLY A 187 32.48 -22.91 22.64
C GLY A 187 32.78 -21.52 22.10
N GLN A 188 33.69 -21.48 21.12
CA GLN A 188 34.24 -20.25 20.54
C GLN A 188 33.27 -19.67 19.49
N ARG A 189 33.00 -18.36 19.55
CA ARG A 189 32.03 -17.66 18.67
C ARG A 189 32.51 -17.52 17.22
N VAL A 190 32.67 -18.62 16.49
CA VAL A 190 32.82 -18.58 15.02
C VAL A 190 31.45 -18.79 14.41
N ARG A 191 30.73 -17.69 14.21
CA ARG A 191 29.44 -17.63 13.50
C ARG A 191 29.69 -17.23 12.05
N ASP A 192 28.69 -17.46 11.20
CA ASP A 192 28.69 -16.91 9.84
C ASP A 192 28.87 -15.39 9.87
N ARG A 193 29.68 -14.88 8.95
CA ARG A 193 29.96 -13.44 8.87
C ARG A 193 28.72 -12.73 8.31
N VAL A 194 28.11 -11.88 9.12
CA VAL A 194 26.96 -11.05 8.76
C VAL A 194 27.45 -9.74 8.15
N HIS A 195 26.76 -9.28 7.11
CA HIS A 195 27.07 -8.05 6.39
C HIS A 195 25.97 -6.99 6.57
N GLN A 196 26.34 -5.71 6.45
CA GLN A 196 25.36 -4.61 6.46
C GLN A 196 24.29 -4.79 5.38
N ASP A 197 24.64 -5.43 4.27
CA ASP A 197 23.75 -5.66 3.16
C ASP A 197 22.76 -6.82 3.37
N ASP A 198 22.96 -7.70 4.34
CA ASP A 198 22.06 -8.81 4.61
C ASP A 198 20.72 -8.32 5.18
N THR A 199 19.60 -8.95 4.80
CA THR A 199 18.30 -8.69 5.44
C THR A 199 18.32 -9.12 6.89
N ALA A 200 17.90 -8.21 7.77
CA ALA A 200 17.79 -8.43 9.20
C ALA A 200 16.33 -8.64 9.63
N VAL A 201 15.39 -7.97 8.95
CA VAL A 201 13.96 -7.99 9.30
C VAL A 201 13.08 -7.96 8.03
N MET A 202 12.01 -8.76 8.02
CA MET A 202 10.95 -8.75 7.01
C MET A 202 9.60 -8.40 7.66
N LEU A 203 9.12 -7.16 7.51
CA LEU A 203 7.88 -6.67 8.14
C LEU A 203 6.73 -6.51 7.15
N TYR A 204 5.56 -7.02 7.49
CA TYR A 204 4.40 -6.97 6.59
C TYR A 204 3.66 -5.63 6.64
N SER A 205 3.41 -5.07 5.45
CA SER A 205 2.73 -3.78 5.23
C SER A 205 1.74 -3.89 4.07
N SER A 206 0.54 -3.31 4.21
CA SER A 206 -0.42 -3.17 3.09
C SER A 206 -0.01 -2.11 2.06
N GLY A 207 1.01 -1.30 2.37
CA GLY A 207 1.46 -0.19 1.54
C GLY A 207 0.34 0.79 1.19
N THR A 208 0.43 1.38 -0.01
CA THR A 208 -0.58 2.32 -0.54
C THR A 208 -1.76 1.62 -1.23
N THR A 209 -1.57 0.41 -1.78
CA THR A 209 -2.61 -0.45 -2.38
C THR A 209 -2.21 -1.93 -2.39
N GLY A 210 -3.20 -2.82 -2.28
CA GLY A 210 -3.05 -4.26 -2.53
C GLY A 210 -3.06 -5.15 -1.29
N PRO A 211 -2.73 -6.46 -1.45
CA PRO A 211 -2.49 -7.36 -0.33
C PRO A 211 -1.22 -6.95 0.44
N SER A 212 -1.10 -7.42 1.69
CA SER A 212 0.08 -7.16 2.53
C SER A 212 1.35 -7.82 1.96
N LYS A 213 2.48 -7.11 1.98
CA LYS A 213 3.77 -7.54 1.42
C LYS A 213 4.88 -7.41 2.46
N GLY A 214 5.90 -8.28 2.38
CA GLY A 214 7.10 -8.20 3.21
C GLY A 214 8.03 -7.05 2.82
N VAL A 215 8.29 -6.13 3.75
CA VAL A 215 9.32 -5.08 3.66
C VAL A 215 10.65 -5.65 4.15
N LEU A 216 11.65 -5.73 3.28
CA LEU A 216 12.95 -6.30 3.57
C LEU A 216 13.93 -5.21 4.02
N SER A 217 14.33 -5.24 5.29
CA SER A 217 15.18 -4.23 5.91
C SER A 217 16.52 -4.82 6.29
N SER A 218 17.59 -4.29 5.69
CA SER A 218 18.96 -4.75 5.92
C SER A 218 19.56 -4.28 7.23
N HIS A 219 20.60 -4.96 7.70
CA HIS A 219 21.37 -4.51 8.88
C HIS A 219 21.88 -3.07 8.73
N GLY A 220 22.25 -2.64 7.53
CA GLY A 220 22.64 -1.27 7.20
C GLY A 220 21.48 -0.27 7.36
N ASN A 221 20.28 -0.61 6.89
CA ASN A 221 19.10 0.25 7.09
C ASN A 221 18.75 0.44 8.57
N LEU A 222 18.82 -0.65 9.34
CA LEU A 222 18.52 -0.62 10.77
C LEU A 222 19.64 0.07 11.56
N THR A 223 20.90 -0.10 11.15
CA THR A 223 22.05 0.64 11.69
C THR A 223 21.89 2.14 11.45
N ALA A 224 21.45 2.56 10.25
CA ALA A 224 21.16 3.96 9.97
C ALA A 224 20.01 4.50 10.85
N TYR A 225 18.94 3.72 11.08
CA TYR A 225 17.87 4.11 12.00
C TYR A 225 18.36 4.25 13.44
N VAL A 226 19.18 3.32 13.93
CA VAL A 226 19.74 3.39 15.30
C VAL A 226 20.72 4.56 15.44
N ALA A 227 21.63 4.76 14.48
CA ALA A 227 22.56 5.88 14.45
C ALA A 227 21.82 7.24 14.43
N ARG A 228 20.72 7.32 13.67
CA ARG A 228 19.80 8.46 13.68
C ARG A 228 19.22 8.71 15.06
N MET A 229 18.68 7.69 15.72
CA MET A 229 18.10 7.83 17.06
C MET A 229 19.14 8.25 18.10
N LEU A 230 20.38 7.76 18.01
CA LEU A 230 21.51 8.18 18.87
C LEU A 230 21.92 9.65 18.64
N THR A 231 21.78 10.16 17.42
CA THR A 231 22.26 11.51 17.02
C THR A 231 21.19 12.60 17.16
N GLU A 232 19.96 12.30 16.75
CA GLU A 232 18.86 13.28 16.68
C GLU A 232 18.05 13.41 17.99
N THR A 233 18.22 12.48 18.94
CA THR A 233 17.31 12.42 20.09
C THR A 233 18.04 12.39 21.43
N SER A 234 17.66 13.29 22.32
CA SER A 234 18.07 13.31 23.73
C SER A 234 17.32 12.27 24.59
N MET A 235 17.02 11.10 24.01
CA MET A 235 16.06 10.11 24.53
C MET A 235 16.60 9.21 25.66
N HIS A 236 17.37 9.78 26.60
CA HIS A 236 17.74 9.08 27.82
C HIS A 236 16.61 9.16 28.86
N GLY A 237 16.18 8.00 29.39
CA GLY A 237 15.18 7.93 30.44
C GLY A 237 14.45 6.60 30.52
N THR A 238 13.25 6.62 31.10
CA THR A 238 12.37 5.45 31.23
C THR A 238 11.17 5.60 30.30
N PHE A 239 11.02 4.64 29.40
CA PHE A 239 9.96 4.59 28.40
C PHE A 239 8.86 3.62 28.81
N ILE A 240 7.62 3.93 28.45
CA ILE A 240 6.56 2.91 28.42
C ILE A 240 6.36 2.41 26.99
N CYS A 241 6.36 1.09 26.82
CA CYS A 241 6.02 0.39 25.58
C CYS A 241 4.57 -0.13 25.66
N THR A 242 3.66 0.59 24.98
CA THR A 242 2.28 0.16 24.70
C THR A 242 1.99 -0.02 23.21
N VAL A 243 2.77 0.60 22.31
CA VAL A 243 2.64 0.33 20.86
C VAL A 243 3.15 -1.08 20.52
N PRO A 244 2.55 -1.79 19.54
CA PRO A 244 2.89 -3.19 19.29
C PRO A 244 4.30 -3.39 18.72
N MET A 245 5.06 -4.30 19.33
CA MET A 245 6.38 -4.75 18.87
C MET A 245 6.33 -5.65 17.62
N PHE A 246 5.14 -6.07 17.17
CA PHE A 246 4.99 -6.73 15.86
C PHE A 246 4.88 -5.75 14.68
N HIS A 247 4.92 -4.44 14.92
CA HIS A 247 5.02 -3.39 13.89
C HIS A 247 6.35 -2.64 14.00
N THR A 248 6.82 -2.09 12.88
CA THR A 248 8.09 -1.34 12.77
C THR A 248 8.29 -0.31 13.89
N TYR A 249 7.24 0.44 14.24
CA TYR A 249 7.31 1.52 15.20
C TYR A 249 7.65 1.02 16.61
N GLY A 250 7.00 -0.06 17.07
CA GLY A 250 7.32 -0.67 18.36
C GLY A 250 8.63 -1.45 18.29
N LEU A 251 8.83 -2.25 17.23
CA LEU A 251 9.97 -3.14 17.07
C LEU A 251 11.30 -2.36 17.07
N LEU A 252 11.48 -1.44 16.11
CA LEU A 252 12.75 -0.75 15.96
C LEU A 252 13.03 0.18 17.15
N THR A 253 12.00 0.84 17.70
CA THR A 253 12.17 1.73 18.86
C THR A 253 12.59 0.95 20.12
N PHE A 254 11.90 -0.16 20.44
CA PHE A 254 12.05 -0.84 21.72
C PHE A 254 13.00 -2.04 21.70
N ALA A 255 13.19 -2.73 20.58
CA ALA A 255 14.19 -3.80 20.48
C ALA A 255 15.59 -3.28 20.09
N MET A 256 15.71 -2.07 19.53
CA MET A 256 16.96 -1.57 18.96
C MET A 256 17.37 -0.18 19.46
N ALA A 257 16.61 0.87 19.16
CA ALA A 257 17.04 2.25 19.43
C ALA A 257 17.21 2.54 20.93
N THR A 258 16.23 2.19 21.75
CA THR A 258 16.30 2.37 23.22
C THR A 258 17.41 1.55 23.87
N VAL A 259 17.70 0.36 23.35
CA VAL A 259 18.83 -0.48 23.78
C VAL A 259 20.16 0.23 23.48
N ALA A 260 20.34 0.74 22.26
CA ALA A 260 21.53 1.48 21.86
C ALA A 260 21.74 2.76 22.70
N ILE A 261 20.65 3.49 22.97
CA ILE A 261 20.65 4.71 23.82
C ILE A 261 20.95 4.38 25.30
N GLY A 262 20.78 3.12 25.73
CA GLY A 262 20.95 2.72 27.13
C GLY A 262 19.79 3.12 28.04
N SER A 263 18.58 3.23 27.48
CA SER A 263 17.35 3.64 28.18
C SER A 263 16.54 2.44 28.69
N THR A 264 15.83 2.62 29.80
CA THR A 264 14.95 1.60 30.38
C THR A 264 13.61 1.57 29.65
N VAL A 265 13.11 0.40 29.29
CA VAL A 265 11.78 0.22 28.68
C VAL A 265 10.91 -0.66 29.57
N VAL A 266 9.80 -0.09 30.05
CA VAL A 266 8.73 -0.79 30.76
C VAL A 266 7.72 -1.27 29.73
N ILE A 267 7.54 -2.58 29.59
CA ILE A 267 6.74 -3.22 28.56
C ILE A 267 5.39 -3.65 29.13
N LEU A 268 4.30 -3.15 28.54
CA LEU A 268 2.95 -3.67 28.77
C LEU A 268 2.60 -4.65 27.66
N ARG A 269 2.07 -5.82 28.03
CA ARG A 269 1.68 -6.89 27.10
C ARG A 269 0.60 -6.47 26.11
N ARG A 270 -0.28 -5.55 26.52
CA ARG A 270 -1.29 -4.87 25.69
C ARG A 270 -1.50 -3.44 26.20
N PHE A 271 -2.10 -2.58 25.38
CA PHE A 271 -2.53 -1.26 25.82
C PHE A 271 -3.77 -1.35 26.72
N GLU A 272 -3.66 -0.78 27.92
CA GLU A 272 -4.76 -0.42 28.82
C GLU A 272 -4.40 0.94 29.43
N LEU A 273 -5.32 1.91 29.38
CA LEU A 273 -4.98 3.29 29.77
C LEU A 273 -4.61 3.42 31.26
N ASN A 274 -5.36 2.74 32.13
CA ASN A 274 -5.12 2.75 33.56
C ASN A 274 -3.79 2.08 33.93
N ASP A 275 -3.48 0.92 33.34
CA ASP A 275 -2.22 0.21 33.58
C ASP A 275 -1.02 1.01 33.04
N MET A 276 -1.19 1.72 31.91
CA MET A 276 -0.18 2.62 31.38
C MET A 276 0.11 3.77 32.35
N MET A 277 -0.91 4.41 32.91
CA MET A 277 -0.71 5.51 33.89
C MET A 277 -0.12 5.00 35.21
N ALA A 278 -0.57 3.84 35.70
CA ALA A 278 0.01 3.19 36.88
C ALA A 278 1.50 2.83 36.65
N ALA A 279 1.87 2.38 35.45
CA ALA A 279 3.26 2.13 35.08
C ALA A 279 4.10 3.42 35.00
N VAL A 280 3.53 4.54 34.53
CA VAL A 280 4.21 5.85 34.55
C VAL A 280 4.56 6.26 35.98
N GLU A 281 3.60 6.17 36.91
CA GLU A 281 3.82 6.50 38.32
C GLU A 281 4.82 5.55 38.98
N LYS A 282 4.61 4.23 38.86
CA LYS A 282 5.38 3.18 39.54
C LYS A 282 6.86 3.18 39.13
N TYR A 283 7.13 3.32 37.84
CA TYR A 283 8.49 3.25 37.28
C TYR A 283 9.07 4.63 36.94
N LYS A 284 8.39 5.72 37.35
CA LYS A 284 8.74 7.12 37.08
C LYS A 284 9.12 7.35 35.61
N ALA A 285 8.24 6.89 34.72
CA ALA A 285 8.47 6.99 33.28
C ALA A 285 8.54 8.45 32.82
N THR A 286 9.51 8.73 31.97
CA THR A 286 9.80 10.07 31.43
C THR A 286 9.24 10.28 30.04
N THR A 287 8.97 9.20 29.31
CA THR A 287 8.58 9.27 27.90
C THR A 287 7.53 8.22 27.52
N LEU A 288 6.48 8.67 26.81
CA LEU A 288 5.50 7.81 26.17
C LEU A 288 5.64 7.88 24.64
N LEU A 289 5.51 6.74 23.98
CA LEU A 289 5.37 6.62 22.52
C LEU A 289 3.96 6.13 22.22
N LEU A 290 3.17 6.98 21.56
CA LEU A 290 1.72 6.84 21.42
C LEU A 290 1.28 6.91 19.95
N VAL A 291 0.04 6.49 19.71
CA VAL A 291 -0.73 6.76 18.50
C VAL A 291 -1.88 7.73 18.84
N PRO A 292 -2.42 8.54 17.89
CA PRO A 292 -3.41 9.58 18.20
C PRO A 292 -4.62 9.15 19.05
N PRO A 293 -5.23 7.95 18.86
CA PRO A 293 -6.34 7.51 19.71
C PRO A 293 -6.00 7.43 21.20
N VAL A 294 -4.78 7.02 21.56
CA VAL A 294 -4.34 6.92 22.96
C VAL A 294 -4.14 8.29 23.57
N LEU A 295 -3.60 9.23 22.79
CA LEU A 295 -3.45 10.63 23.22
C LEU A 295 -4.81 11.29 23.45
N VAL A 296 -5.79 11.08 22.56
CA VAL A 296 -7.16 11.57 22.74
C VAL A 296 -7.80 10.99 24.00
N ALA A 297 -7.59 9.69 24.30
CA ALA A 297 -8.07 9.10 25.55
C ALA A 297 -7.42 9.76 26.79
N MET A 298 -6.12 10.04 26.77
CA MET A 298 -5.44 10.80 27.83
C MET A 298 -5.98 12.22 28.03
N VAL A 299 -6.46 12.89 26.97
CA VAL A 299 -7.10 14.22 27.06
C VAL A 299 -8.50 14.11 27.68
N ASN A 300 -9.32 13.17 27.18
CA ASN A 300 -10.70 12.98 27.63
C ASN A 300 -10.79 12.54 29.10
N GLU A 301 -9.87 11.69 29.56
CA GLU A 301 -9.84 11.18 30.94
C GLU A 301 -8.89 11.96 31.86
N ALA A 302 -8.32 13.09 31.41
CA ALA A 302 -7.22 13.78 32.08
C ALA A 302 -7.47 14.11 33.56
N ASP A 303 -8.70 14.51 33.91
CA ASP A 303 -9.02 14.91 35.28
C ASP A 303 -9.14 13.69 36.22
N SER A 304 -9.60 12.55 35.69
CA SER A 304 -9.62 11.26 36.41
C SER A 304 -8.20 10.69 36.58
N ILE A 305 -7.39 10.75 35.50
CA ILE A 305 -6.00 10.30 35.50
C ILE A 305 -5.18 11.05 36.56
N LYS A 306 -5.22 12.38 36.55
CA LYS A 306 -4.47 13.23 37.49
C LYS A 306 -4.93 13.09 38.95
N ALA A 307 -6.20 12.78 39.17
CA ALA A 307 -6.72 12.53 40.52
C ALA A 307 -6.23 11.19 41.09
N LYS A 308 -5.76 10.26 40.25
CA LYS A 308 -5.41 8.89 40.62
C LYS A 308 -3.91 8.58 40.57
N TYR A 309 -3.13 9.24 39.72
CA TYR A 309 -1.72 8.91 39.47
C TYR A 309 -0.79 10.13 39.46
N ASP A 310 0.37 10.01 40.11
CA ASP A 310 1.48 10.96 39.98
C ASP A 310 2.23 10.78 38.65
N LEU A 311 1.97 11.71 37.72
CA LEU A 311 2.64 11.79 36.42
C LEU A 311 3.80 12.81 36.37
N SER A 312 4.29 13.31 37.51
CA SER A 312 5.33 14.35 37.56
C SER A 312 6.66 13.96 36.90
N SER A 313 6.93 12.65 36.72
CA SER A 313 8.10 12.16 35.99
C SER A 313 7.98 12.33 34.47
N LEU A 314 6.77 12.42 33.92
CA LEU A 314 6.52 12.45 32.48
C LEU A 314 6.94 13.81 31.90
N LYS A 315 7.87 13.77 30.93
CA LYS A 315 8.44 14.97 30.29
C LYS A 315 8.13 15.05 28.80
N THR A 316 7.80 13.93 28.16
CA THR A 316 7.66 13.85 26.71
C THR A 316 6.64 12.82 26.27
N VAL A 317 5.78 13.22 25.34
CA VAL A 317 4.94 12.34 24.52
C VAL A 317 5.41 12.45 23.08
N ARG A 318 5.66 11.31 22.43
CA ARG A 318 5.86 11.22 20.98
C ARG A 318 4.66 10.53 20.37
N CYS A 319 4.02 11.18 19.40
CA CYS A 319 2.83 10.67 18.72
C CYS A 319 3.12 10.45 17.24
N GLY A 320 2.77 9.28 16.70
CA GLY A 320 3.06 8.93 15.31
C GLY A 320 2.09 7.89 14.73
N GLY A 321 2.35 7.47 13.49
CA GLY A 321 1.58 6.45 12.77
C GLY A 321 0.27 6.94 12.13
N ALA A 322 -0.28 8.07 12.58
CA ALA A 322 -1.40 8.75 11.94
C ALA A 322 -1.35 10.27 12.21
N PRO A 323 -2.00 11.12 11.39
CA PRO A 323 -2.05 12.56 11.62
C PRO A 323 -2.68 12.90 12.98
N LEU A 324 -2.04 13.80 13.72
CA LEU A 324 -2.59 14.36 14.95
C LEU A 324 -3.26 15.71 14.64
N SER A 325 -4.50 15.91 15.09
CA SER A 325 -5.21 17.16 14.86
C SER A 325 -4.66 18.30 15.74
N LYS A 326 -4.94 19.53 15.32
CA LYS A 326 -4.58 20.72 16.08
C LYS A 326 -5.25 20.70 17.46
N GLU A 327 -6.54 20.39 17.49
CA GLU A 327 -7.41 20.36 18.67
C GLU A 327 -6.93 19.29 19.67
N ALA A 328 -6.52 18.11 19.19
CA ALA A 328 -5.94 17.07 20.05
C ALA A 328 -4.58 17.49 20.63
N THR A 329 -3.78 18.23 19.86
CA THR A 329 -2.49 18.78 20.31
C THR A 329 -2.69 19.87 21.37
N GLU A 330 -3.60 20.82 21.13
CA GLU A 330 -3.92 21.92 22.04
C GLU A 330 -4.57 21.41 23.34
N GLY A 331 -5.57 20.53 23.25
CA GLY A 331 -6.20 19.90 24.43
C GLY A 331 -5.23 19.05 25.26
N PHE A 332 -4.25 18.40 24.62
CA PHE A 332 -3.17 17.72 25.34
C PHE A 332 -2.26 18.71 26.07
N LEU A 333 -1.83 19.80 25.42
CA LEU A 333 -0.97 20.81 26.06
C LEU A 333 -1.68 21.59 27.17
N GLU A 334 -2.99 21.84 27.03
CA GLU A 334 -3.81 22.43 28.10
C GLU A 334 -3.90 21.49 29.31
N LYS A 335 -4.17 20.20 29.08
CA LYS A 335 -4.26 19.22 30.17
C LYS A 335 -2.89 18.83 30.74
N TYR A 336 -1.81 18.82 29.97
CA TYR A 336 -0.48 18.36 30.40
C TYR A 336 0.62 19.40 30.09
N PRO A 337 0.56 20.62 30.67
CA PRO A 337 1.39 21.75 30.26
C PRO A 337 2.89 21.60 30.52
N THR A 338 3.30 20.64 31.36
CA THR A 338 4.70 20.30 31.63
C THR A 338 5.28 19.25 30.68
N VAL A 339 4.45 18.67 29.80
CA VAL A 339 4.82 17.55 28.94
C VAL A 339 4.97 18.03 27.50
N ASN A 340 6.18 17.89 26.94
CA ASN A 340 6.41 18.23 25.54
C ASN A 340 5.77 17.18 24.63
N ILE A 341 5.00 17.62 23.64
CA ILE A 341 4.47 16.76 22.58
C ILE A 341 5.30 16.90 21.30
N PHE A 342 5.61 15.79 20.65
CA PHE A 342 6.32 15.75 19.37
C PHE A 342 5.65 14.80 18.39
N GLN A 343 5.72 15.13 17.10
CA GLN A 343 5.17 14.30 16.01
C GLN A 343 6.27 13.73 15.11
N ALA A 344 5.95 12.63 14.43
CA ALA A 344 6.82 11.96 13.47
C ALA A 344 6.01 11.40 12.30
N TYR A 345 6.52 11.55 11.09
CA TYR A 345 6.04 10.87 9.89
C TYR A 345 7.12 9.89 9.39
N ALA A 346 6.72 8.62 9.28
CA ALA A 346 7.51 7.55 8.69
C ALA A 346 6.60 6.42 8.21
N LEU A 347 7.20 5.47 7.50
CA LEU A 347 6.58 4.30 6.89
C LEU A 347 7.32 3.02 7.38
N THR A 348 6.76 1.83 7.15
CA THR A 348 7.48 0.57 7.36
C THR A 348 8.68 0.49 6.42
N GLU A 349 8.40 0.87 5.19
CA GLU A 349 9.26 1.01 4.02
C GLU A 349 10.44 1.97 4.23
N SER A 350 10.33 2.92 5.16
CA SER A 350 11.37 3.90 5.45
C SER A 350 12.16 3.62 6.73
N ASN A 351 11.84 2.52 7.44
CA ASN A 351 12.37 2.14 8.75
C ASN A 351 12.45 3.33 9.73
N GLY A 352 11.39 4.14 9.82
CA GLY A 352 11.39 5.31 10.71
C GLY A 352 12.10 6.57 10.17
N GLY A 353 12.56 6.57 8.91
CA GLY A 353 13.01 7.76 8.18
C GLY A 353 11.83 8.52 7.56
N GLY A 354 11.99 9.82 7.34
CA GLY A 354 10.90 10.67 6.84
C GLY A 354 11.03 12.06 7.43
N ALA A 355 10.05 12.47 8.24
CA ALA A 355 10.03 13.78 8.90
C ALA A 355 9.83 13.64 10.41
N PHE A 356 10.50 14.49 11.20
CA PHE A 356 10.54 14.37 12.65
C PHE A 356 10.65 15.71 13.37
N ILE A 357 9.84 15.88 14.43
CA ILE A 357 9.91 17.01 15.36
C ILE A 357 10.73 16.62 16.61
N ASP A 358 11.83 17.33 16.83
CA ASP A 358 12.73 17.19 17.99
C ASP A 358 12.86 18.48 18.81
N THR A 359 12.43 19.64 18.30
CA THR A 359 12.45 20.92 19.03
C THR A 359 11.07 21.34 19.54
N VAL A 360 11.03 22.01 20.69
CA VAL A 360 9.79 22.59 21.26
C VAL A 360 9.29 23.78 20.45
N GLU A 361 10.16 24.41 19.64
CA GLU A 361 9.73 25.46 18.71
C GLU A 361 8.95 24.86 17.53
N ASP A 362 9.47 23.82 16.90
CA ASP A 362 8.81 23.14 15.79
C ASP A 362 7.52 22.44 16.22
N SER A 363 7.43 21.94 17.47
CA SER A 363 6.19 21.33 17.98
C SER A 363 5.00 22.29 18.09
N ARG A 364 5.25 23.60 18.11
CA ARG A 364 4.21 24.65 18.12
C ARG A 364 3.67 24.98 16.73
N ARG A 365 4.25 24.42 15.66
CA ARG A 365 3.84 24.67 14.27
C ARG A 365 2.81 23.62 13.84
N PHE A 366 1.55 23.85 14.21
CA PHE A 366 0.45 22.91 13.90
C PHE A 366 0.37 22.55 12.41
N GLY A 367 0.05 21.28 12.13
CA GLY A 367 -0.03 20.74 10.76
C GLY A 367 1.30 20.30 10.14
N THR A 368 2.46 20.57 10.77
CA THR A 368 3.74 20.00 10.30
C THR A 368 3.97 18.60 10.82
N SER A 369 4.64 17.76 10.01
CA SER A 369 5.26 16.50 10.47
C SER A 369 6.73 16.67 10.86
N GLY A 370 7.26 17.90 10.80
CA GLY A 370 8.66 18.25 11.08
C GLY A 370 9.55 18.35 9.84
N PRO A 371 10.81 18.78 10.01
CA PRO A 371 11.83 18.69 8.97
C PRO A 371 12.22 17.23 8.65
N LEU A 372 12.82 17.01 7.48
CA LEU A 372 13.39 15.72 7.11
C LEU A 372 14.42 15.23 8.13
N THR A 373 14.48 13.91 8.34
CA THR A 373 15.52 13.24 9.14
C THR A 373 16.90 13.34 8.47
N SER A 374 17.98 13.08 9.22
CA SER A 374 19.35 13.06 8.70
C SER A 374 19.51 12.04 7.58
N ASP A 375 20.33 12.40 6.59
CA ASP A 375 20.59 11.65 5.36
C ASP A 375 19.35 11.23 4.55
N VAL A 376 18.20 11.87 4.79
CA VAL A 376 17.01 11.72 3.96
C VAL A 376 16.83 12.94 3.03
N GLU A 377 16.63 12.63 1.76
CA GLU A 377 16.22 13.53 0.69
C GLU A 377 14.77 13.24 0.33
N ALA A 378 14.04 14.26 -0.13
CA ALA A 378 12.66 14.11 -0.57
C ALA A 378 12.36 14.84 -1.89
N ARG A 379 11.38 14.32 -2.64
CA ARG A 379 10.72 15.03 -3.74
C ARG A 379 9.22 15.04 -3.52
N ILE A 380 8.56 16.08 -4.01
CA ILE A 380 7.11 16.12 -4.14
C ILE A 380 6.80 15.95 -5.63
N VAL A 381 5.94 15.00 -5.97
CA VAL A 381 5.65 14.59 -7.35
C VAL A 381 4.16 14.72 -7.61
N ASP A 382 3.76 15.40 -8.68
CA ASP A 382 2.37 15.39 -9.14
C ASP A 382 2.00 13.97 -9.63
N PRO A 383 1.00 13.30 -9.05
CA PRO A 383 0.76 11.87 -9.28
C PRO A 383 0.16 11.56 -10.66
N ASP A 384 -0.44 12.54 -11.34
CA ASP A 384 -1.06 12.36 -12.65
C ASP A 384 -0.06 12.64 -13.80
N THR A 385 0.88 13.56 -13.58
CA THR A 385 1.84 14.04 -14.59
C THR A 385 3.29 13.59 -14.36
N GLY A 386 3.62 13.08 -13.17
CA GLY A 386 4.99 12.75 -12.76
C GLY A 386 5.90 13.96 -12.55
N ARG A 387 5.36 15.19 -12.60
CA ARG A 387 6.14 16.42 -12.54
C ARG A 387 6.62 16.72 -11.12
N PHE A 388 7.91 17.06 -10.96
CA PHE A 388 8.44 17.53 -9.68
C PHE A 388 7.86 18.90 -9.29
N MET A 389 7.39 18.97 -8.05
CA MET A 389 6.73 20.11 -7.41
C MET A 389 7.71 20.86 -6.49
N GLY A 390 7.54 22.18 -6.40
CA GLY A 390 8.35 23.06 -5.58
C GLY A 390 7.77 23.31 -4.17
N ILE A 391 8.38 24.28 -3.48
CA ILE A 391 7.95 24.74 -2.14
C ILE A 391 6.47 25.16 -2.18
N ASN A 392 5.70 24.77 -1.15
CA ASN A 392 4.26 25.04 -0.99
C ASN A 392 3.33 24.41 -2.06
N GLN A 393 3.82 23.47 -2.86
CA GLN A 393 2.99 22.68 -3.78
C GLN A 393 2.70 21.29 -3.18
N THR A 394 1.53 20.72 -3.49
CA THR A 394 1.08 19.42 -2.97
C THR A 394 1.24 18.33 -4.04
N GLY A 395 1.65 17.14 -3.63
CA GLY A 395 1.83 15.96 -4.48
C GLY A 395 2.18 14.72 -3.64
N GLU A 396 2.53 13.63 -4.29
CA GLU A 396 3.08 12.43 -3.64
C GLU A 396 4.48 12.72 -3.07
N LEU A 397 4.74 12.25 -1.85
CA LEU A 397 6.03 12.39 -1.18
C LEU A 397 6.92 11.19 -1.49
N TRP A 398 8.00 11.40 -2.22
CA TRP A 398 9.05 10.40 -2.47
C TRP A 398 10.22 10.65 -1.50
N LEU A 399 10.76 9.57 -0.93
CA LEU A 399 11.88 9.62 0.02
C LEU A 399 13.05 8.77 -0.46
N LYS A 400 14.27 9.26 -0.26
CA LYS A 400 15.53 8.55 -0.50
C LYS A 400 16.44 8.75 0.71
N GLY A 401 17.12 7.70 1.18
CA GLY A 401 18.04 7.78 2.31
C GLY A 401 18.46 6.40 2.82
N PRO A 402 19.43 6.31 3.74
CA PRO A 402 20.01 5.04 4.17
C PRO A 402 19.04 4.19 5.02
N THR A 403 18.01 4.78 5.62
CA THR A 403 16.96 4.02 6.33
C THR A 403 15.91 3.40 5.42
N ILE A 404 15.81 3.82 4.15
CA ILE A 404 14.83 3.28 3.21
C ILE A 404 15.12 1.79 3.00
N ALA A 405 14.13 0.95 3.26
CA ALA A 405 14.23 -0.49 3.21
C ALA A 405 14.76 -0.97 1.85
N LYS A 406 15.48 -2.09 1.86
CA LYS A 406 15.83 -2.74 0.60
C LYS A 406 14.56 -3.21 -0.08
N ALA A 407 14.39 -2.80 -1.32
CA ALA A 407 14.03 -3.85 -2.27
C ALA A 407 15.25 -4.79 -2.32
N GLU A 408 15.16 -6.00 -1.76
CA GLU A 408 16.13 -7.06 -2.08
C GLU A 408 15.86 -7.48 -3.51
N LEU A 409 16.35 -6.66 -4.44
CA LEU A 409 16.14 -6.90 -5.85
C LEU A 409 16.77 -8.24 -6.24
N GLU A 410 17.93 -8.61 -5.73
CA GLU A 410 18.57 -9.90 -5.99
C GLU A 410 17.70 -11.09 -5.56
N ALA A 411 17.29 -11.13 -4.28
CA ALA A 411 16.45 -12.22 -3.76
C ALA A 411 15.10 -12.29 -4.48
N LEU A 412 14.44 -11.14 -4.65
CA LEU A 412 13.15 -11.04 -5.33
C LEU A 412 13.28 -11.45 -6.80
N LEU A 413 14.34 -11.04 -7.51
CA LEU A 413 14.67 -11.47 -8.87
C LEU A 413 14.85 -13.00 -8.91
N ILE A 414 15.58 -13.60 -7.98
CA ILE A 414 15.80 -15.05 -7.91
C ILE A 414 14.50 -15.82 -7.61
N THR A 415 13.49 -15.21 -6.96
CA THR A 415 12.15 -15.83 -6.87
C THR A 415 11.40 -15.92 -8.21
N HIS A 416 11.81 -15.17 -9.24
CA HIS A 416 11.23 -15.33 -10.58
C HIS A 416 11.61 -16.72 -11.13
N PRO A 417 10.65 -17.58 -11.53
CA PRO A 417 10.93 -18.96 -11.92
C PRO A 417 11.98 -19.08 -13.03
N ASP A 418 11.97 -18.13 -13.97
CA ASP A 418 12.90 -18.01 -15.10
C ASP A 418 14.31 -17.44 -14.78
N ILE A 419 14.57 -16.96 -13.56
CA ILE A 419 15.88 -16.43 -13.15
C ILE A 419 16.69 -17.53 -12.47
N LEU A 420 17.95 -17.68 -12.90
CA LEU A 420 18.93 -18.61 -12.34
C LEU A 420 19.73 -17.97 -11.21
N ASP A 421 20.14 -16.72 -11.43
CA ASP A 421 20.99 -15.94 -10.53
C ASP A 421 20.83 -14.44 -10.84
N ALA A 422 21.06 -13.56 -9.86
CA ALA A 422 20.92 -12.12 -10.02
C ALA A 422 21.84 -11.32 -9.10
N ALA A 423 22.40 -10.22 -9.61
CA ALA A 423 23.24 -9.29 -8.85
C ALA A 423 22.82 -7.84 -9.13
N VAL A 424 22.68 -7.00 -8.09
CA VAL A 424 22.22 -5.61 -8.18
C VAL A 424 23.30 -4.67 -7.68
N ILE A 425 23.73 -3.75 -8.54
CA ILE A 425 24.73 -2.75 -8.22
C ILE A 425 24.17 -1.32 -8.35
N PRO A 426 24.70 -0.34 -7.60
CA PRO A 426 24.37 1.07 -7.82
C PRO A 426 25.01 1.58 -9.11
N PHE A 427 24.18 2.06 -10.05
CA PHE A 427 24.62 2.73 -11.28
C PHE A 427 24.47 4.26 -11.14
N PRO A 428 25.50 5.08 -11.45
CA PRO A 428 25.42 6.54 -11.33
C PRO A 428 24.41 7.18 -12.29
N ASP A 429 23.65 8.16 -11.81
CA ASP A 429 22.69 8.91 -12.62
C ASP A 429 22.63 10.40 -12.26
N LYS A 430 22.40 11.26 -13.25
CA LYS A 430 22.47 12.73 -13.11
C LYS A 430 21.31 13.34 -12.33
N GLU A 431 20.16 12.67 -12.24
CA GLU A 431 18.99 13.17 -11.52
C GLU A 431 18.73 12.42 -10.22
N ALA A 432 18.96 11.11 -10.18
CA ALA A 432 18.79 10.27 -9.00
C ALA A 432 20.06 10.13 -8.15
N GLY A 433 21.23 10.55 -8.65
CA GLY A 433 22.56 10.33 -8.07
C GLY A 433 23.04 8.89 -8.29
N GLN A 434 22.23 7.91 -7.91
CA GLN A 434 22.38 6.50 -8.27
C GLN A 434 21.00 5.85 -8.38
N TYR A 435 20.84 4.88 -9.30
CA TYR A 435 19.74 3.93 -9.30
C TYR A 435 20.25 2.49 -9.11
N PRO A 436 19.45 1.58 -8.52
CA PRO A 436 19.76 0.16 -8.52
C PRO A 436 19.63 -0.42 -9.94
N MET A 437 20.72 -0.97 -10.45
CA MET A 437 20.80 -1.67 -11.74
C MET A 437 21.07 -3.15 -11.49
N ALA A 438 20.29 -4.03 -12.08
CA ALA A 438 20.46 -5.47 -11.93
C ALA A 438 21.10 -6.11 -13.17
N TYR A 439 21.84 -7.17 -12.91
CA TYR A 439 22.27 -8.21 -13.85
C TYR A 439 21.49 -9.48 -13.51
N VAL A 440 20.94 -10.15 -14.51
CA VAL A 440 20.17 -11.38 -14.33
C VAL A 440 20.69 -12.45 -15.28
N THR A 441 21.11 -13.57 -14.69
CA THR A 441 21.33 -14.82 -15.38
C THR A 441 19.99 -15.54 -15.48
N ARG A 442 19.53 -15.80 -16.70
CA ARG A 442 18.31 -16.58 -16.96
C ARG A 442 18.59 -18.07 -16.77
N LYS A 443 17.57 -18.85 -16.39
CA LYS A 443 17.64 -20.32 -16.50
C LYS A 443 17.73 -20.71 -17.98
N VAL A 444 18.27 -21.90 -18.25
CA VAL A 444 18.28 -22.49 -19.59
C VAL A 444 16.83 -22.53 -20.11
N GLU A 445 16.62 -22.15 -21.36
CA GLU A 445 15.31 -22.01 -22.03
C GLU A 445 14.38 -20.87 -21.53
N SER A 446 14.81 -20.03 -20.56
CA SER A 446 13.99 -18.89 -20.13
C SER A 446 14.03 -17.68 -21.10
N ASN A 447 12.85 -17.20 -21.48
CA ASN A 447 12.65 -16.03 -22.36
C ASN A 447 12.41 -14.70 -21.62
N LEU A 448 12.67 -14.64 -20.31
CA LEU A 448 12.32 -13.50 -19.44
C LEU A 448 12.93 -12.15 -19.87
N SER A 449 12.12 -11.25 -20.43
CA SER A 449 12.62 -9.95 -20.90
C SER A 449 12.88 -8.94 -19.76
N GLU A 450 13.80 -7.99 -19.98
CA GLU A 450 14.06 -6.86 -19.07
C GLU A 450 12.78 -6.18 -18.58
N LYS A 451 11.82 -5.90 -19.47
CA LYS A 451 10.58 -5.23 -19.07
C LYS A 451 9.71 -6.11 -18.18
N GLN A 452 9.71 -7.43 -18.39
CA GLN A 452 9.03 -8.37 -17.49
C GLN A 452 9.75 -8.47 -16.14
N VAL A 453 11.09 -8.42 -16.12
CA VAL A 453 11.88 -8.32 -14.88
C VAL A 453 11.50 -7.05 -14.10
N ILE A 454 11.55 -5.88 -14.75
CA ILE A 454 11.19 -4.59 -14.13
C ILE A 454 9.71 -4.57 -13.70
N GLU A 455 8.79 -5.11 -14.51
CA GLU A 455 7.37 -5.19 -14.14
C GLU A 455 7.09 -6.16 -12.99
N PHE A 456 7.75 -7.32 -12.98
CA PHE A 456 7.65 -8.29 -11.89
C PHE A 456 8.12 -7.67 -10.58
N ILE A 457 9.29 -7.02 -10.62
CA ILE A 457 9.85 -6.32 -9.47
C ILE A 457 8.96 -5.15 -9.04
N SER A 458 8.59 -4.23 -9.92
CA SER A 458 7.78 -3.03 -9.58
C SER A 458 6.36 -3.33 -9.10
N LYS A 459 5.84 -4.55 -9.29
CA LYS A 459 4.59 -5.03 -8.65
C LYS A 459 4.79 -5.44 -7.19
N GLN A 460 6.02 -5.82 -6.83
CA GLN A 460 6.39 -6.39 -5.53
C GLN A 460 7.16 -5.39 -4.65
N VAL A 461 7.94 -4.50 -5.24
CA VAL A 461 8.63 -3.38 -4.55
C VAL A 461 7.79 -2.10 -4.58
N TYR A 462 8.21 -1.11 -3.81
CA TYR A 462 7.48 0.14 -3.63
C TYR A 462 7.63 1.10 -4.82
N SER A 463 6.58 1.89 -5.08
CA SER A 463 6.50 2.86 -6.20
C SER A 463 7.57 3.96 -6.20
N VAL A 464 8.34 4.09 -5.11
CA VAL A 464 9.44 5.04 -4.94
C VAL A 464 10.78 4.50 -5.46
N ILE A 465 10.86 3.21 -5.84
CA ILE A 465 12.09 2.55 -6.33
C ILE A 465 12.02 2.33 -7.84
N THR A 466 12.64 3.22 -8.62
CA THR A 466 12.79 3.10 -10.08
C THR A 466 14.07 2.36 -10.44
N ILE A 467 13.97 1.37 -11.34
CA ILE A 467 15.06 0.46 -11.75
C ILE A 467 15.21 0.49 -13.27
N TYR A 468 16.47 0.49 -13.75
CA TYR A 468 16.83 0.38 -15.16
C TYR A 468 17.86 -0.76 -15.35
N PHE A 469 17.91 -1.39 -16.54
CA PHE A 469 18.54 -2.71 -16.75
C PHE A 469 19.29 -2.80 -18.10
N VAL A 470 20.21 -3.78 -18.26
CA VAL A 470 20.84 -4.16 -19.56
C VAL A 470 21.17 -5.68 -19.60
N VAL A 471 21.03 -6.36 -20.76
CA VAL A 471 21.40 -7.79 -20.98
C VAL A 471 22.02 -8.00 -22.38
N VAL A 472 23.06 -8.84 -22.57
CA VAL A 472 23.84 -8.98 -23.85
C VAL A 472 24.35 -10.40 -24.15
N ILE A 473 24.15 -10.94 -25.39
CA ILE A 473 24.95 -12.01 -26.07
C ILE A 473 24.90 -11.83 -27.62
N ILE A 474 25.97 -12.17 -28.38
CA ILE A 474 26.21 -11.84 -29.81
C ILE A 474 26.59 -13.04 -30.69
N LYS A 475 26.17 -13.00 -31.98
CA LYS A 475 26.76 -13.71 -33.15
C LYS A 475 26.02 -13.26 -34.42
N SER A 476 26.59 -13.22 -35.66
CA SER A 476 25.84 -13.30 -36.98
C SER A 476 26.60 -13.33 -38.32
N TRP A 477 26.69 -12.16 -38.98
CA TRP A 477 25.97 -11.73 -40.21
C TRP A 477 26.32 -12.43 -41.52
N LEU A 478 27.19 -13.42 -41.43
CA LEU A 478 27.80 -14.10 -42.55
C LEU A 478 26.81 -14.97 -43.35
N TYR A 479 25.75 -15.50 -42.72
CA TYR A 479 24.78 -16.36 -43.42
C TYR A 479 23.89 -15.61 -44.42
N LEU A 480 23.31 -14.46 -44.02
CA LEU A 480 22.41 -13.69 -44.88
C LEU A 480 23.09 -13.18 -46.15
N LYS A 481 24.41 -12.86 -46.07
CA LYS A 481 25.18 -12.31 -47.18
C LYS A 481 25.47 -13.32 -48.31
N GLY A 482 25.30 -14.62 -48.06
CA GLY A 482 25.62 -15.68 -49.02
C GLY A 482 24.46 -16.14 -49.92
N LYS A 483 23.22 -15.72 -49.64
CA LYS A 483 22.01 -16.30 -50.29
C LYS A 483 21.17 -15.32 -51.13
N TYR A 484 21.29 -14.01 -50.90
CA TYR A 484 20.40 -13.00 -51.47
C TYR A 484 21.15 -11.81 -52.10
N SER A 485 22.38 -12.04 -52.60
CA SER A 485 23.31 -10.99 -53.06
C SER A 485 22.78 -10.08 -54.17
N ASP A 486 21.84 -10.58 -54.97
CA ASP A 486 21.46 -9.98 -56.25
C ASP A 486 20.12 -9.23 -56.17
N GLU A 487 19.51 -9.18 -54.97
CA GLU A 487 18.19 -8.61 -54.71
C GLU A 487 18.24 -7.11 -54.40
N ALA A 488 17.44 -6.31 -55.12
CA ALA A 488 17.46 -4.84 -55.02
C ALA A 488 17.15 -4.28 -53.61
N TRP A 489 16.36 -5.00 -52.81
CA TRP A 489 16.08 -4.62 -51.42
C TRP A 489 17.26 -4.87 -50.48
N LEU A 490 18.14 -5.84 -50.78
CA LEU A 490 19.37 -6.11 -50.04
C LEU A 490 20.53 -5.19 -50.48
N LEU A 491 20.47 -4.68 -51.73
CA LEU A 491 21.40 -3.68 -52.25
C LEU A 491 21.19 -2.27 -51.65
N SER A 492 20.06 -2.03 -50.96
CA SER A 492 19.90 -0.84 -50.13
C SER A 492 20.44 -1.10 -48.72
N GLU A 493 21.39 -0.28 -48.25
CA GLU A 493 22.11 -0.52 -46.97
C GLU A 493 21.25 -0.39 -45.69
N LYS A 494 19.91 -0.26 -45.79
CA LYS A 494 19.01 0.03 -44.66
C LYS A 494 17.64 -0.67 -44.77
N VAL A 495 17.61 -2.00 -44.77
CA VAL A 495 16.38 -2.79 -44.52
C VAL A 495 16.50 -3.58 -43.21
N SER A 496 15.49 -3.49 -42.35
CA SER A 496 15.43 -4.30 -41.13
C SER A 496 14.89 -5.71 -41.42
N VAL A 497 15.44 -6.73 -40.76
CA VAL A 497 14.99 -8.14 -40.88
C VAL A 497 13.48 -8.28 -40.65
N LYS A 498 12.93 -7.47 -39.74
CA LYS A 498 11.50 -7.39 -39.40
C LYS A 498 10.64 -6.87 -40.56
N ASP A 499 11.15 -5.96 -41.38
CA ASP A 499 10.39 -5.36 -42.47
C ASP A 499 10.45 -6.23 -43.74
N ALA A 500 11.59 -6.91 -43.99
CA ALA A 500 11.66 -7.97 -45.00
C ALA A 500 10.70 -9.14 -44.69
N LEU A 501 10.68 -9.65 -43.44
CA LEU A 501 9.78 -10.74 -43.04
C LEU A 501 8.29 -10.37 -43.09
N LYS A 502 7.92 -9.13 -42.77
CA LYS A 502 6.52 -8.67 -42.88
C LYS A 502 6.00 -8.75 -44.32
N VAL A 503 6.79 -8.23 -45.27
CA VAL A 503 6.41 -8.17 -46.70
C VAL A 503 6.23 -9.57 -47.28
N LEU A 504 7.07 -10.52 -46.87
CA LEU A 504 7.01 -11.91 -47.35
C LEU A 504 5.82 -12.73 -46.80
N VAL A 505 5.21 -12.33 -45.67
CA VAL A 505 4.23 -13.16 -44.95
C VAL A 505 2.81 -12.56 -44.89
N LEU A 506 2.65 -11.24 -44.79
CA LEU A 506 1.35 -10.62 -44.49
C LEU A 506 0.30 -10.81 -45.60
N ASP A 507 0.69 -10.60 -46.85
CA ASP A 507 -0.28 -10.51 -47.95
C ASP A 507 -0.79 -11.87 -48.43
N PRO A 508 0.03 -12.95 -48.51
CA PRO A 508 -0.48 -14.31 -48.70
C PRO A 508 -1.44 -14.77 -47.59
N LEU A 509 -1.17 -14.38 -46.33
CA LEU A 509 -1.98 -14.77 -45.17
C LEU A 509 -3.36 -14.09 -45.18
N ARG A 510 -3.40 -12.79 -45.52
CA ARG A 510 -4.66 -12.02 -45.68
C ARG A 510 -5.56 -12.59 -46.77
N ALA A 511 -4.98 -12.96 -47.92
CA ALA A 511 -5.72 -13.59 -49.01
C ALA A 511 -6.30 -14.96 -48.59
N SER A 512 -5.51 -15.77 -47.87
CA SER A 512 -5.90 -17.11 -47.42
C SER A 512 -6.97 -17.10 -46.33
N LEU A 513 -6.96 -16.11 -45.43
CA LEU A 513 -7.96 -15.93 -44.37
C LEU A 513 -9.28 -15.30 -44.86
N GLY A 514 -9.42 -15.04 -46.17
CA GLY A 514 -10.63 -14.43 -46.74
C GLY A 514 -10.87 -12.99 -46.29
N ALA A 515 -9.86 -12.32 -45.72
CA ALA A 515 -9.94 -10.98 -45.15
C ALA A 515 -9.98 -9.90 -46.25
N LYS A 516 -11.07 -9.87 -47.01
CA LYS A 516 -11.44 -8.73 -47.87
C LYS A 516 -11.70 -7.52 -46.98
N SER A 517 -11.44 -6.33 -47.52
CA SER A 517 -11.39 -5.05 -46.80
C SER A 517 -12.77 -4.50 -46.43
N ASP A 518 -13.55 -5.24 -45.65
CA ASP A 518 -14.81 -4.79 -45.07
C ASP A 518 -14.99 -5.29 -43.63
N SER A 519 -15.27 -4.33 -42.73
CA SER A 519 -15.75 -4.36 -41.33
C SER A 519 -15.34 -5.47 -40.32
N SER A 520 -14.57 -6.49 -40.69
CA SER A 520 -14.08 -7.54 -39.79
C SER A 520 -12.80 -7.12 -39.06
N SER A 521 -12.95 -6.74 -37.79
CA SER A 521 -11.93 -6.09 -36.95
C SER A 521 -10.87 -7.03 -36.36
N PHE A 522 -10.21 -7.83 -37.19
CA PHE A 522 -9.12 -8.72 -36.74
C PHE A 522 -7.82 -7.95 -36.47
N HIS A 523 -7.22 -8.16 -35.29
CA HIS A 523 -5.86 -7.69 -35.01
C HIS A 523 -4.83 -8.82 -35.16
N ILE A 524 -4.15 -8.87 -36.32
CA ILE A 524 -3.06 -9.81 -36.58
C ILE A 524 -1.75 -9.24 -36.05
N ARG A 525 -1.22 -9.84 -34.98
CA ARG A 525 0.00 -9.40 -34.29
C ARG A 525 1.17 -10.32 -34.65
N LEU A 526 1.91 -9.97 -35.69
CA LEU A 526 3.23 -10.55 -35.95
C LEU A 526 4.19 -10.17 -34.82
N THR A 527 4.80 -11.20 -34.22
CA THR A 527 5.84 -11.07 -33.20
C THR A 527 7.03 -11.91 -33.65
N TYR A 528 8.14 -11.23 -33.92
CA TYR A 528 9.42 -11.87 -34.21
C TYR A 528 10.13 -12.10 -32.88
N SER A 529 10.64 -13.30 -32.70
CA SER A 529 11.44 -13.73 -31.55
C SER A 529 12.51 -14.74 -32.03
N LYS A 530 13.37 -15.26 -31.16
CA LYS A 530 14.56 -16.05 -31.55
C LYS A 530 14.37 -17.53 -31.21
N ALA A 531 14.94 -18.42 -32.02
CA ALA A 531 14.60 -19.85 -32.12
C ALA A 531 14.74 -20.74 -30.87
N SER A 532 14.99 -20.18 -29.70
CA SER A 532 14.68 -20.81 -28.42
C SER A 532 13.18 -20.83 -28.07
N ASP A 533 12.30 -20.14 -28.83
CA ASP A 533 10.86 -20.04 -28.52
C ASP A 533 10.00 -21.30 -28.80
N ASP A 534 10.53 -22.39 -29.35
CA ASP A 534 9.72 -23.56 -29.79
C ASP A 534 9.54 -24.66 -28.71
N ALA A 535 10.05 -24.46 -27.50
CA ALA A 535 9.96 -25.44 -26.41
C ALA A 535 8.60 -25.40 -25.65
N GLN A 536 7.55 -25.85 -26.35
CA GLN A 536 6.26 -26.36 -25.83
C GLN A 536 5.22 -25.36 -25.26
N GLY A 537 4.04 -25.35 -25.91
CA GLY A 537 2.76 -25.22 -25.19
C GLY A 537 1.97 -23.92 -25.33
N VAL A 538 1.59 -23.52 -26.54
CA VAL A 538 0.71 -22.35 -26.78
C VAL A 538 -0.70 -22.59 -26.22
N SER A 539 -1.21 -21.61 -25.44
CA SER A 539 -2.64 -21.29 -25.36
C SER A 539 -2.80 -19.78 -25.43
N GLU A 540 -3.41 -19.30 -26.51
CA GLU A 540 -3.59 -17.86 -26.75
C GLU A 540 -4.62 -17.24 -25.79
N THR A 541 -4.49 -15.94 -25.50
CA THR A 541 -5.58 -14.96 -25.65
C THR A 541 -5.12 -13.50 -25.49
N THR A 542 -5.39 -12.71 -26.53
CA THR A 542 -5.63 -11.26 -26.58
C THR A 542 -5.01 -10.31 -25.55
N HIS A 543 -3.98 -9.58 -26.00
CA HIS A 543 -3.85 -8.16 -25.65
C HIS A 543 -3.77 -7.29 -26.91
N GLU A 544 -4.75 -6.39 -27.07
CA GLU A 544 -4.77 -5.37 -28.12
C GLU A 544 -3.46 -4.57 -28.18
N ARG A 545 -3.02 -4.24 -29.39
CA ARG A 545 -1.89 -3.34 -29.63
C ARG A 545 -2.46 -2.02 -30.13
N LYS A 546 -2.52 -0.97 -29.29
CA LYS A 546 -2.94 0.36 -29.75
C LYS A 546 -2.02 0.86 -30.86
N LYS A 547 -2.64 1.36 -31.94
CA LYS A 547 -1.99 1.88 -33.15
C LYS A 547 -1.06 3.06 -32.81
N ARG A 548 0.15 3.09 -33.37
CA ARG A 548 0.81 4.36 -33.69
C ARG A 548 0.17 4.87 -34.98
N LYS A 549 -0.28 6.13 -35.00
CA LYS A 549 -0.59 6.82 -36.25
C LYS A 549 0.71 7.02 -37.04
N THR A 550 0.61 6.84 -38.35
CA THR A 550 1.52 7.40 -39.33
C THR A 550 0.98 8.77 -39.70
N ASP A 551 1.71 9.84 -39.41
CA ASP A 551 1.51 11.13 -40.05
C ASP A 551 2.58 11.24 -41.15
N GLU A 552 2.16 11.63 -42.36
CA GLU A 552 3.04 11.83 -43.52
C GLU A 552 3.62 13.25 -43.53
N GLU A 553 4.65 13.46 -44.37
CA GLU A 553 5.22 14.76 -44.74
C GLU A 553 5.77 15.68 -43.62
N ASN A 554 7.07 15.53 -43.32
CA ASN A 554 8.08 16.48 -43.82
C ASN A 554 9.52 15.99 -43.55
N GLY A 555 10.47 16.46 -44.37
CA GLY A 555 11.80 15.86 -44.48
C GLY A 555 12.92 16.51 -43.65
N SER A 556 14.12 15.91 -43.81
CA SER A 556 15.44 16.36 -43.37
C SER A 556 15.84 16.19 -41.90
N SER A 557 16.90 15.39 -41.70
CA SER A 557 17.93 15.45 -40.63
C SER A 557 17.46 15.38 -39.15
N CYS A 558 18.06 14.55 -38.29
CA CYS A 558 19.46 14.15 -38.26
C CYS A 558 19.66 12.63 -38.08
N ILE A 559 20.70 12.12 -38.74
CA ILE A 559 21.30 10.82 -38.44
C ILE A 559 22.18 11.01 -37.20
N SER A 560 21.97 10.19 -36.16
CA SER A 560 23.03 9.89 -35.19
C SER A 560 23.54 8.48 -35.47
N GLU A 561 24.86 8.34 -35.48
CA GLU A 561 25.53 7.15 -35.98
C GLU A 561 25.55 6.05 -34.92
N ASN A 562 25.03 4.88 -35.26
CA ASN A 562 25.49 3.61 -34.70
C ASN A 562 25.28 2.51 -35.74
N PRO A 563 26.27 1.65 -36.02
CA PRO A 563 26.16 0.63 -37.04
C PRO A 563 25.18 -0.46 -36.61
N PHE A 564 24.27 -0.87 -37.50
CA PHE A 564 23.28 -1.91 -37.22
C PHE A 564 23.95 -3.24 -36.84
N GLU A 565 23.49 -3.81 -35.73
CA GLU A 565 24.10 -5.01 -35.16
C GLU A 565 23.72 -6.30 -35.92
N LYS A 566 24.57 -7.31 -35.75
CA LYS A 566 24.64 -8.52 -36.55
C LYS A 566 24.07 -9.70 -35.72
N VAL A 567 22.86 -10.20 -36.05
CA VAL A 567 22.02 -11.22 -35.30
C VAL A 567 21.91 -12.64 -35.97
N TYR A 568 22.58 -13.72 -35.49
CA TYR A 568 22.76 -15.04 -36.21
C TYR A 568 21.62 -16.00 -35.94
N GLU A 569 21.21 -15.95 -34.67
CA GLU A 569 20.36 -16.94 -34.06
C GLU A 569 19.10 -17.06 -34.91
N PRO A 570 18.64 -18.29 -35.22
CA PRO A 570 17.45 -18.46 -36.03
C PRO A 570 16.26 -17.79 -35.34
N CYS A 571 15.16 -17.60 -36.06
CA CYS A 571 14.02 -16.84 -35.58
C CYS A 571 12.71 -17.61 -35.66
N ILE A 572 11.85 -17.36 -34.69
CA ILE A 572 10.47 -17.85 -34.64
C ILE A 572 9.54 -16.66 -34.83
N LEU A 573 8.46 -16.91 -35.58
CA LEU A 573 7.48 -15.89 -35.96
C LEU A 573 6.12 -16.31 -35.40
N SER A 574 5.79 -15.81 -34.22
CA SER A 574 4.50 -16.04 -33.57
C SER A 574 3.43 -15.08 -34.11
N VAL A 575 2.27 -15.63 -34.46
CA VAL A 575 1.14 -14.90 -35.03
C VAL A 575 -0.04 -15.03 -34.07
N HIS A 576 -0.37 -13.96 -33.36
CA HIS A 576 -1.56 -13.92 -32.51
C HIS A 576 -2.70 -13.18 -33.20
N CYS A 577 -3.88 -13.80 -33.26
CA CYS A 577 -5.06 -13.24 -33.91
C CYS A 577 -6.24 -13.18 -32.93
N ASN A 578 -6.75 -11.97 -32.68
CA ASN A 578 -7.74 -11.76 -31.63
C ASN A 578 -8.78 -10.70 -32.01
N GLN A 579 -9.95 -10.75 -31.38
CA GLN A 579 -11.00 -9.75 -31.51
C GLN A 579 -10.81 -8.62 -30.49
N MET A 580 -11.12 -7.38 -30.91
CA MET A 580 -11.17 -6.21 -30.03
C MET A 580 -12.29 -6.40 -28.97
N PRO A 581 -12.15 -5.89 -27.72
CA PRO A 581 -13.22 -5.89 -26.75
C PRO A 581 -14.46 -5.14 -27.27
N ILE A 582 -15.63 -5.61 -26.88
CA ILE A 582 -16.90 -4.97 -27.22
C ILE A 582 -17.55 -4.37 -25.98
N PHE A 583 -18.30 -3.30 -26.20
CA PHE A 583 -18.85 -2.47 -25.13
C PHE A 583 -20.37 -2.47 -25.18
N PHE A 584 -20.98 -2.59 -24.00
CA PHE A 584 -22.42 -2.48 -23.81
C PHE A 584 -22.72 -1.38 -22.81
N SER A 585 -23.71 -0.54 -23.09
CA SER A 585 -24.22 0.46 -22.16
C SER A 585 -25.69 0.25 -21.89
N GLY A 586 -26.14 0.76 -20.75
CA GLY A 586 -27.54 0.84 -20.37
C GLY A 586 -27.70 1.64 -19.10
N ARG A 587 -28.90 1.64 -18.53
CA ARG A 587 -29.18 2.18 -17.20
C ARG A 587 -29.68 1.06 -16.30
N TYR A 588 -29.13 0.94 -15.09
CA TYR A 588 -29.55 -0.08 -14.14
C TYR A 588 -30.41 0.50 -13.02
N PHE A 589 -31.33 -0.32 -12.53
CA PHE A 589 -32.12 -0.12 -11.33
C PHE A 589 -31.66 -1.09 -10.25
N LYS A 590 -31.71 -0.65 -9.00
CA LYS A 590 -31.37 -1.46 -7.84
C LYS A 590 -32.48 -1.31 -6.83
N TYR A 591 -33.31 -2.34 -6.71
CA TYR A 591 -34.54 -2.32 -5.91
C TYR A 591 -34.32 -2.80 -4.47
N SER A 592 -33.34 -3.70 -4.24
CA SER A 592 -33.00 -4.22 -2.91
C SER A 592 -31.90 -3.40 -2.21
N ARG A 593 -32.03 -3.24 -0.88
CA ARG A 593 -31.02 -2.64 0.02
C ARG A 593 -29.96 -3.66 0.49
N ASN A 594 -30.05 -4.92 0.05
CA ASN A 594 -29.12 -6.00 0.38
C ASN A 594 -28.21 -6.38 -0.81
N VAL A 595 -28.16 -5.55 -1.85
CA VAL A 595 -27.43 -5.81 -3.10
C VAL A 595 -26.30 -4.80 -3.26
N SER A 596 -25.08 -5.24 -3.53
CA SER A 596 -23.95 -4.34 -3.74
C SER A 596 -23.89 -3.84 -5.20
N GLN A 597 -23.22 -2.71 -5.45
CA GLN A 597 -23.03 -2.23 -6.83
C GLN A 597 -22.05 -3.14 -7.60
N SER A 598 -20.87 -3.35 -7.02
CA SER A 598 -19.87 -4.32 -7.46
C SER A 598 -19.85 -5.55 -6.57
N ARG A 599 -19.27 -6.65 -7.04
CA ARG A 599 -19.11 -7.88 -6.22
C ARG A 599 -18.41 -7.56 -4.90
N TRP A 600 -19.08 -7.81 -3.78
CA TRP A 600 -18.57 -7.47 -2.44
C TRP A 600 -18.36 -8.74 -1.61
N ILE A 601 -17.10 -8.97 -1.23
CA ILE A 601 -16.64 -10.09 -0.42
C ILE A 601 -15.78 -9.51 0.70
N ILE A 602 -15.97 -10.00 1.92
CA ILE A 602 -15.13 -9.72 3.08
C ILE A 602 -14.78 -11.08 3.69
N ASP A 603 -13.51 -11.33 3.98
CA ASP A 603 -13.03 -12.57 4.61
C ASP A 603 -13.51 -13.85 3.91
N ASP A 604 -13.51 -13.82 2.57
CA ASP A 604 -14.01 -14.85 1.66
C ASP A 604 -15.55 -15.14 1.76
N GLU A 605 -16.28 -14.43 2.64
CA GLU A 605 -17.74 -14.44 2.72
C GLU A 605 -18.40 -13.40 1.78
N ARG A 606 -19.50 -13.79 1.12
CA ARG A 606 -20.29 -12.86 0.28
C ARG A 606 -21.06 -11.88 1.17
N MET A 607 -20.84 -10.58 0.94
CA MET A 607 -21.63 -9.53 1.57
C MET A 607 -22.88 -9.21 0.73
N GLY A 608 -24.06 -9.42 1.32
CA GLY A 608 -25.35 -9.19 0.66
C GLY A 608 -25.79 -10.34 -0.26
N GLU A 609 -26.95 -10.18 -0.87
CA GLU A 609 -27.65 -11.25 -1.62
C GLU A 609 -27.11 -11.43 -3.05
N ALA A 610 -26.66 -10.34 -3.68
CA ALA A 610 -26.16 -10.29 -5.05
C ALA A 610 -25.37 -8.98 -5.30
N SER A 611 -24.83 -8.80 -6.50
CA SER A 611 -24.38 -7.50 -6.99
C SER A 611 -24.95 -7.14 -8.36
N VAL A 612 -25.06 -5.85 -8.65
CA VAL A 612 -25.48 -5.33 -9.96
C VAL A 612 -24.52 -5.81 -11.07
N GLU A 613 -23.22 -5.72 -10.81
CA GLU A 613 -22.14 -6.21 -11.67
C GLU A 613 -22.31 -7.68 -12.10
N GLU A 614 -22.64 -8.57 -11.17
CA GLU A 614 -22.79 -10.00 -11.43
C GLU A 614 -24.06 -10.32 -12.21
N ILE A 615 -25.18 -9.68 -11.88
CA ILE A 615 -26.47 -9.91 -12.55
C ILE A 615 -26.41 -9.47 -14.02
N ILE A 616 -25.84 -8.29 -14.28
CA ILE A 616 -25.74 -7.73 -15.63
C ILE A 616 -24.63 -8.44 -16.42
N GLY A 617 -23.40 -8.47 -15.90
CA GLY A 617 -22.26 -9.02 -16.61
C GLY A 617 -22.36 -10.53 -16.83
N GLY A 618 -22.88 -11.28 -15.85
CA GLY A 618 -23.18 -12.72 -15.98
C GLY A 618 -24.27 -13.04 -16.99
N SER A 619 -25.13 -12.08 -17.35
CA SER A 619 -26.14 -12.24 -18.41
C SER A 619 -25.59 -11.90 -19.80
N ILE A 620 -24.68 -10.93 -19.90
CA ILE A 620 -24.10 -10.46 -21.17
C ILE A 620 -22.94 -11.34 -21.64
N LEU A 621 -22.03 -11.75 -20.74
CA LEU A 621 -20.82 -12.50 -21.11
C LEU A 621 -21.11 -13.79 -21.91
N PRO A 622 -22.08 -14.65 -21.53
CA PRO A 622 -22.35 -15.89 -22.28
C PRO A 622 -22.89 -15.64 -23.69
N ALA A 623 -23.68 -14.57 -23.88
CA ALA A 623 -24.22 -14.21 -25.19
C ALA A 623 -23.14 -13.73 -26.18
N CYS A 624 -22.04 -13.20 -25.64
CA CYS A 624 -20.89 -12.71 -26.40
C CYS A 624 -19.85 -13.82 -26.70
N LEU A 625 -19.93 -14.96 -26.00
CA LEU A 625 -18.87 -15.98 -25.99
C LEU A 625 -17.49 -15.37 -25.68
N GLY A 626 -17.41 -14.34 -24.82
CA GLY A 626 -16.16 -13.70 -24.40
C GLY A 626 -15.48 -14.42 -23.23
N ASP A 627 -14.24 -14.05 -22.93
CA ASP A 627 -13.43 -14.72 -21.88
C ASP A 627 -13.62 -14.09 -20.49
N SER A 628 -13.88 -12.79 -20.42
CA SER A 628 -14.15 -12.07 -19.16
C SER A 628 -14.85 -10.73 -19.44
N TYR A 629 -15.34 -10.06 -18.39
CA TYR A 629 -15.89 -8.71 -18.49
C TYR A 629 -15.40 -7.78 -17.37
N LYS A 630 -15.55 -6.46 -17.58
CA LYS A 630 -15.41 -5.42 -16.54
C LYS A 630 -16.68 -4.58 -16.48
N PHE A 631 -17.10 -4.19 -15.28
CA PHE A 631 -18.25 -3.32 -15.05
C PHE A 631 -17.82 -1.92 -14.58
N HIS A 632 -18.41 -0.88 -15.16
CA HIS A 632 -18.20 0.51 -14.76
C HIS A 632 -19.53 1.22 -14.62
N ALA A 633 -19.79 1.85 -13.47
CA ALA A 633 -21.01 2.60 -13.20
C ALA A 633 -20.73 4.10 -13.01
N ALA A 634 -21.71 4.96 -13.31
CA ALA A 634 -21.61 6.41 -13.15
C ALA A 634 -21.58 6.86 -11.66
N GLY A 635 -20.42 6.67 -11.03
CA GLY A 635 -20.16 6.90 -9.61
C GLY A 635 -20.68 5.79 -8.70
N ARG A 636 -20.21 5.77 -7.45
CA ARG A 636 -20.50 4.72 -6.46
C ARG A 636 -21.83 4.92 -5.71
N GLU A 637 -22.26 3.88 -5.01
CA GLU A 637 -23.37 3.87 -4.05
C GLU A 637 -23.13 2.82 -2.93
N ASP A 638 -23.70 3.04 -1.75
CA ASP A 638 -23.62 2.09 -0.63
C ASP A 638 -24.60 0.91 -0.84
N ILE A 639 -24.40 -0.22 -0.13
CA ILE A 639 -25.27 -1.40 -0.23
C ILE A 639 -26.73 -1.08 0.12
N ASP A 640 -26.97 -0.25 1.13
CA ASP A 640 -28.27 0.11 1.67
C ASP A 640 -29.04 1.14 0.83
N VAL A 641 -28.43 1.67 -0.24
CA VAL A 641 -29.01 2.69 -1.12
C VAL A 641 -29.67 2.06 -2.35
N ARG A 642 -30.91 2.42 -2.67
CA ARG A 642 -31.58 2.00 -3.92
C ARG A 642 -31.28 2.95 -5.08
N MET A 643 -31.33 2.44 -6.30
CA MET A 643 -31.24 3.22 -7.53
C MET A 643 -32.55 3.08 -8.31
N LEU A 644 -33.33 4.15 -8.38
CA LEU A 644 -34.70 4.20 -8.90
C LEU A 644 -34.84 5.22 -10.06
N GLY A 645 -36.08 5.55 -10.43
CA GLY A 645 -36.43 6.65 -11.36
C GLY A 645 -35.90 6.46 -12.77
N SER A 646 -34.82 7.17 -13.15
CA SER A 646 -34.17 7.00 -14.46
C SER A 646 -33.12 5.88 -14.52
N GLY A 647 -32.73 5.32 -13.37
CA GLY A 647 -31.64 4.34 -13.26
C GLY A 647 -30.25 4.97 -13.45
N ARG A 648 -29.18 4.25 -13.11
CA ARG A 648 -27.80 4.74 -13.23
C ARG A 648 -27.13 4.23 -14.51
N PRO A 649 -26.48 5.11 -15.31
CA PRO A 649 -25.68 4.68 -16.45
C PRO A 649 -24.56 3.72 -16.06
N PHE A 650 -24.35 2.68 -16.88
CA PHE A 650 -23.23 1.74 -16.76
C PHE A 650 -22.63 1.37 -18.12
N LEU A 651 -21.44 0.77 -18.06
CA LEU A 651 -20.68 0.20 -19.16
C LEU A 651 -20.23 -1.22 -18.77
N ILE A 652 -20.39 -2.18 -19.66
CA ILE A 652 -19.77 -3.52 -19.61
C ILE A 652 -18.78 -3.62 -20.76
N GLU A 653 -17.52 -3.92 -20.45
CA GLU A 653 -16.44 -4.19 -21.42
C GLU A 653 -16.20 -5.71 -21.46
N VAL A 654 -16.53 -6.39 -22.56
CA VAL A 654 -16.30 -7.84 -22.74
C VAL A 654 -15.01 -8.09 -23.51
N GLN A 655 -14.08 -8.84 -22.91
CA GLN A 655 -12.80 -9.21 -23.53
C GLN A 655 -12.97 -10.32 -24.57
N ASN A 656 -12.26 -10.18 -25.70
CA ASN A 656 -12.12 -11.19 -26.74
C ASN A 656 -13.46 -11.82 -27.17
N SER A 657 -14.45 -10.98 -27.46
CA SER A 657 -15.77 -11.45 -27.84
C SER A 657 -15.73 -12.17 -29.18
N ARG A 658 -16.17 -13.44 -29.19
CA ARG A 658 -16.26 -14.27 -30.40
C ARG A 658 -17.62 -14.13 -31.10
N LYS A 659 -18.58 -13.42 -30.49
CA LYS A 659 -19.90 -13.14 -31.06
C LYS A 659 -20.42 -11.78 -30.60
N CYS A 660 -20.82 -10.91 -31.53
CA CYS A 660 -21.64 -9.76 -31.16
C CYS A 660 -23.11 -10.20 -31.09
N PRO A 661 -23.82 -10.04 -29.95
CA PRO A 661 -25.25 -10.31 -29.87
C PRO A 661 -26.04 -9.31 -30.73
N SER A 662 -27.14 -9.76 -31.35
CA SER A 662 -28.03 -8.86 -32.09
C SER A 662 -28.81 -7.95 -31.13
N GLN A 663 -29.39 -6.87 -31.64
CA GLN A 663 -30.25 -6.01 -30.82
C GLN A 663 -31.44 -6.78 -30.23
N GLN A 664 -31.98 -7.77 -30.94
CA GLN A 664 -33.01 -8.67 -30.41
C GLN A 664 -32.49 -9.48 -29.21
N SER A 665 -31.29 -10.07 -29.30
CA SER A 665 -30.69 -10.78 -28.16
C SER A 665 -30.36 -9.87 -26.98
N LEU A 666 -30.10 -8.57 -27.21
CA LEU A 666 -29.96 -7.59 -26.12
C LEU A 666 -31.31 -7.29 -25.45
N THR A 667 -32.40 -7.18 -26.21
CA THR A 667 -33.76 -7.07 -25.65
C THR A 667 -34.12 -8.32 -24.84
N GLU A 668 -33.83 -9.52 -25.34
CA GLU A 668 -34.05 -10.79 -24.61
C GLU A 668 -33.25 -10.84 -23.29
N ILE A 669 -32.03 -10.31 -23.25
CA ILE A 669 -31.22 -10.18 -22.02
C ILE A 669 -31.83 -9.16 -21.06
N GLU A 670 -32.28 -8.01 -21.55
CA GLU A 670 -32.92 -6.96 -20.74
C GLU A 670 -34.23 -7.49 -20.12
N GLU A 671 -35.09 -8.14 -20.90
CA GLU A 671 -36.31 -8.81 -20.44
C GLU A 671 -36.00 -9.90 -19.41
N LYS A 672 -34.98 -10.74 -19.65
CA LYS A 672 -34.58 -11.80 -18.71
C LYS A 672 -34.13 -11.24 -17.35
N ILE A 673 -33.38 -10.14 -17.33
CA ILE A 673 -32.98 -9.48 -16.08
C ILE A 673 -34.21 -8.89 -15.37
N ASN A 674 -35.07 -8.17 -16.10
CA ASN A 674 -36.24 -7.49 -15.55
C ASN A 674 -37.33 -8.45 -15.04
N ASN A 675 -37.47 -9.63 -15.65
CA ASN A 675 -38.44 -10.66 -15.27
C ASN A 675 -37.92 -11.64 -14.20
N SER A 676 -36.72 -11.45 -13.66
CA SER A 676 -36.16 -12.26 -12.57
C SER A 676 -37.06 -12.27 -11.32
N GLU A 677 -37.42 -13.44 -10.81
CA GLU A 677 -38.35 -13.64 -9.67
C GLU A 677 -38.02 -12.76 -8.45
N LYS A 678 -36.73 -12.68 -8.09
CA LYS A 678 -36.26 -11.91 -6.92
C LYS A 678 -36.30 -10.39 -7.10
N LYS A 679 -36.49 -9.89 -8.33
CA LYS A 679 -36.53 -8.46 -8.71
C LYS A 679 -35.49 -7.57 -8.02
N LEU A 680 -34.25 -8.06 -7.91
CA LEU A 680 -33.17 -7.38 -7.19
C LEU A 680 -32.62 -6.17 -7.96
N VAL A 681 -32.45 -6.34 -9.27
CA VAL A 681 -31.84 -5.40 -10.22
C VAL A 681 -32.68 -5.41 -11.50
N GLY A 682 -32.85 -4.24 -12.10
CA GLY A 682 -33.44 -4.10 -13.44
C GLY A 682 -32.46 -3.40 -14.38
N VAL A 683 -32.70 -3.50 -15.68
CA VAL A 683 -31.91 -2.83 -16.73
C VAL A 683 -32.87 -2.19 -17.75
N LYS A 684 -32.47 -1.06 -18.32
CA LYS A 684 -33.15 -0.39 -19.42
C LYS A 684 -32.15 0.16 -20.43
N ASP A 685 -32.57 0.26 -21.69
CA ASP A 685 -31.82 0.86 -22.79
C ASP A 685 -30.49 0.14 -23.06
N LEU A 686 -30.46 -1.19 -22.88
CA LEU A 686 -29.28 -2.03 -23.13
C LEU A 686 -28.94 -2.07 -24.63
N LYS A 687 -27.75 -1.55 -24.96
CA LYS A 687 -27.28 -1.42 -26.34
C LYS A 687 -25.78 -1.67 -26.46
N PHE A 688 -25.40 -2.25 -27.59
CA PHE A 688 -24.02 -2.26 -28.07
C PHE A 688 -23.58 -0.82 -28.41
N ILE A 689 -22.34 -0.49 -28.11
CA ILE A 689 -21.73 0.83 -28.35
C ILE A 689 -20.27 0.69 -28.80
N GLY A 690 -19.78 1.70 -29.53
CA GLY A 690 -18.36 1.80 -29.88
C GLY A 690 -17.50 2.29 -28.72
N SER A 691 -16.18 2.24 -28.93
CA SER A 691 -15.15 2.56 -27.94
C SER A 691 -15.17 4.02 -27.43
N GLU A 692 -15.79 4.92 -28.19
CA GLU A 692 -15.88 6.35 -27.96
C GLU A 692 -16.70 6.72 -26.69
N CYS A 693 -17.65 5.88 -26.27
CA CYS A 693 -18.48 6.15 -25.08
C CYS A 693 -17.70 6.14 -23.75
N TRP A 694 -16.43 5.70 -23.72
CA TRP A 694 -15.57 5.85 -22.54
C TRP A 694 -15.38 7.32 -22.11
N ALA A 695 -15.42 8.26 -23.06
CA ALA A 695 -15.39 9.69 -22.77
C ALA A 695 -16.63 10.11 -21.97
N MET A 696 -17.83 9.80 -22.48
CA MET A 696 -19.12 10.17 -21.88
C MET A 696 -19.30 9.72 -20.42
N MET A 697 -18.71 8.58 -20.04
CA MET A 697 -18.76 8.10 -18.65
C MET A 697 -17.96 8.99 -17.68
N ARG A 698 -16.80 9.50 -18.11
CA ARG A 698 -15.89 10.33 -17.28
C ARG A 698 -16.12 11.84 -17.41
N GLU A 699 -16.46 12.30 -18.61
CA GLU A 699 -16.69 13.70 -18.92
C GLU A 699 -17.84 14.26 -18.07
N GLY A 700 -17.64 15.47 -17.53
CA GLY A 700 -18.57 16.12 -16.61
C GLY A 700 -18.85 15.37 -15.29
N GLU A 701 -18.05 14.38 -14.84
CA GLU A 701 -18.38 13.63 -13.60
C GLU A 701 -18.50 14.53 -12.36
N ALA A 702 -17.78 15.66 -12.30
CA ALA A 702 -17.90 16.66 -11.23
C ALA A 702 -19.08 17.63 -11.38
N GLU A 703 -19.71 17.69 -12.56
CA GLU A 703 -20.77 18.64 -12.94
C GLU A 703 -22.15 17.96 -13.00
N LYS A 704 -22.20 16.63 -13.10
CA LYS A 704 -23.43 15.82 -13.10
C LYS A 704 -24.27 16.09 -11.84
N GLN A 705 -25.57 16.31 -12.05
CA GLN A 705 -26.54 16.46 -10.96
C GLN A 705 -27.16 15.10 -10.59
N LYS A 706 -27.35 14.86 -9.30
CA LYS A 706 -28.00 13.65 -8.77
C LYS A 706 -29.16 14.02 -7.86
N GLN A 707 -30.31 13.40 -8.08
CA GLN A 707 -31.49 13.57 -7.24
C GLN A 707 -31.63 12.39 -6.29
N TYR A 708 -32.06 12.69 -5.07
CA TYR A 708 -32.24 11.71 -4.00
C TYR A 708 -33.56 11.95 -3.28
N ALA A 709 -34.08 10.86 -2.69
CA ALA A 709 -35.10 10.92 -1.65
C ALA A 709 -34.52 10.24 -0.39
N ALA A 710 -34.46 10.98 0.71
CA ALA A 710 -33.97 10.51 1.99
C ALA A 710 -35.09 10.49 3.04
N LEU A 711 -35.28 9.37 3.73
CA LEU A 711 -36.10 9.32 4.93
C LEU A 711 -35.28 9.85 6.09
N VAL A 712 -35.66 11.02 6.62
CA VAL A 712 -34.94 11.72 7.68
C VAL A 712 -35.77 11.70 8.96
N TRP A 713 -35.12 11.41 10.08
CA TRP A 713 -35.63 11.59 11.43
C TRP A 713 -35.00 12.83 12.07
N ILE A 714 -35.76 13.56 12.89
CA ILE A 714 -35.26 14.68 13.70
C ILE A 714 -35.71 14.60 15.16
N SER A 715 -34.89 15.11 16.08
CA SER A 715 -35.12 15.02 17.53
C SER A 715 -36.25 15.91 18.08
N ARG A 716 -36.87 16.74 17.24
CA ARG A 716 -38.04 17.57 17.57
C ARG A 716 -39.12 17.45 16.47
N PRO A 717 -40.39 17.79 16.74
CA PRO A 717 -41.39 17.91 15.69
C PRO A 717 -40.97 18.85 14.56
N LEU A 718 -41.28 18.46 13.32
CA LEU A 718 -41.08 19.24 12.11
C LEU A 718 -42.18 20.30 11.98
N GLU A 719 -41.77 21.56 12.00
CA GLU A 719 -42.66 22.71 11.87
C GLU A 719 -42.83 23.14 10.41
N GLU A 720 -43.84 23.96 10.13
CA GLU A 720 -44.05 24.51 8.78
C GLU A 720 -42.95 25.50 8.37
N LYS A 721 -42.42 26.27 9.35
CA LYS A 721 -41.26 27.15 9.13
C LYS A 721 -40.02 26.39 8.63
N ASP A 722 -39.82 25.16 9.09
CA ASP A 722 -38.69 24.31 8.69
C ASP A 722 -38.82 23.88 7.22
N CYS A 723 -40.04 23.49 6.82
CA CYS A 723 -40.34 23.10 5.44
C CYS A 723 -40.10 24.27 4.48
N ASN A 724 -40.53 25.47 4.87
CA ASN A 724 -40.33 26.69 4.10
C ASN A 724 -38.85 27.10 4.05
N SER A 725 -38.15 27.01 5.17
CA SER A 725 -36.71 27.30 5.25
C SER A 725 -35.90 26.37 4.34
N ILE A 726 -36.05 25.04 4.46
CA ILE A 726 -35.36 24.06 3.61
C ILE A 726 -35.70 24.28 2.13
N SER A 727 -36.97 24.49 1.80
CA SER A 727 -37.40 24.65 0.39
C SER A 727 -36.99 26.00 -0.22
N SER A 728 -36.59 26.98 0.59
CA SER A 728 -36.03 28.27 0.13
C SER A 728 -34.52 28.22 -0.14
N MET A 729 -33.81 27.16 0.28
CA MET A 729 -32.38 27.01 0.07
C MET A 729 -32.09 26.45 -1.32
N ILE A 730 -31.64 27.32 -2.21
CA ILE A 730 -31.29 27.04 -3.61
C ILE A 730 -29.79 27.34 -3.79
N GLU A 731 -29.07 26.50 -4.55
CA GLU A 731 -27.60 26.55 -4.72
C GLU A 731 -26.83 26.65 -3.38
N LEU A 732 -27.28 25.90 -2.37
CA LEU A 732 -26.64 25.86 -1.06
C LEU A 732 -25.25 25.22 -1.16
N LYS A 733 -24.21 26.03 -0.97
CA LYS A 733 -22.83 25.55 -0.78
C LYS A 733 -22.67 24.90 0.59
N ILE A 734 -22.11 23.71 0.61
CA ILE A 734 -21.70 22.99 1.81
C ILE A 734 -20.22 22.60 1.72
N LEU A 735 -19.56 22.54 2.87
CA LEU A 735 -18.18 22.13 3.01
C LEU A 735 -18.16 20.74 3.65
N GLN A 736 -17.69 19.73 2.91
CA GLN A 736 -17.66 18.34 3.36
C GLN A 736 -16.23 17.82 3.48
N ASN A 737 -15.84 17.50 4.71
CA ASN A 737 -14.68 16.67 4.98
C ASN A 737 -14.97 15.20 4.61
N THR A 738 -13.92 14.44 4.35
CA THR A 738 -14.04 13.01 4.03
C THR A 738 -14.70 12.26 5.20
N PRO A 739 -15.82 11.55 4.97
CA PRO A 739 -16.62 10.97 6.06
C PRO A 739 -15.86 10.01 6.95
N ILE A 740 -16.14 10.04 8.27
CA ILE A 740 -15.48 9.16 9.26
C ILE A 740 -15.55 7.69 8.82
N ARG A 741 -16.72 7.22 8.37
CA ARG A 741 -16.95 5.83 7.91
C ARG A 741 -16.14 5.39 6.68
N VAL A 742 -15.42 6.28 6.01
CA VAL A 742 -14.50 5.93 4.90
C VAL A 742 -13.07 6.43 5.10
N LEU A 743 -12.75 7.10 6.22
CA LEU A 743 -11.39 7.61 6.50
C LEU A 743 -10.34 6.49 6.51
N HIS A 744 -10.72 5.27 6.88
CA HIS A 744 -9.83 4.09 6.85
C HIS A 744 -9.34 3.70 5.44
N ARG A 745 -9.90 4.29 4.38
CA ARG A 745 -9.60 3.96 2.98
C ARG A 745 -9.66 5.15 2.02
N ARG A 746 -9.71 6.38 2.53
CA ARG A 746 -9.79 7.62 1.76
C ARG A 746 -9.05 8.74 2.49
N SER A 747 -8.18 9.45 1.76
CA SER A 747 -7.43 10.58 2.30
C SER A 747 -8.36 11.63 2.92
N PRO A 748 -8.03 12.16 4.12
CA PRO A 748 -8.78 13.26 4.72
C PRO A 748 -8.65 14.50 3.85
N LEU A 749 -9.74 14.82 3.16
CA LEU A 749 -9.84 15.94 2.24
C LEU A 749 -11.19 16.65 2.46
N GLU A 750 -11.12 17.98 2.51
CA GLU A 750 -12.26 18.87 2.53
C GLU A 750 -12.65 19.26 1.10
N ARG A 751 -13.96 19.37 0.83
CA ARG A 751 -14.50 19.64 -0.51
C ARG A 751 -15.73 20.52 -0.41
N GLU A 752 -15.73 21.64 -1.12
CA GLU A 752 -16.96 22.38 -1.38
C GLU A 752 -17.87 21.55 -2.32
N ARG A 753 -19.17 21.53 -2.02
CA ARG A 753 -20.21 20.84 -2.79
C ARG A 753 -21.46 21.70 -2.83
N THR A 754 -22.22 21.63 -3.91
CA THR A 754 -23.49 22.36 -4.03
C THR A 754 -24.70 21.44 -3.91
N ILE A 755 -25.69 21.89 -3.16
CA ILE A 755 -27.06 21.37 -3.14
C ILE A 755 -27.92 22.36 -3.92
N HIS A 756 -28.32 21.98 -5.13
CA HIS A 756 -29.03 22.85 -6.06
C HIS A 756 -30.43 23.21 -5.56
N TRP A 757 -31.15 22.25 -5.00
CA TRP A 757 -32.42 22.48 -4.31
C TRP A 757 -32.74 21.37 -3.32
N MET A 758 -33.62 21.69 -2.36
CA MET A 758 -34.21 20.74 -1.42
C MET A 758 -35.73 20.96 -1.35
N LYS A 759 -36.48 19.91 -1.00
CA LYS A 759 -37.92 19.96 -0.75
C LYS A 759 -38.29 18.94 0.33
N VAL A 760 -39.18 19.34 1.23
CA VAL A 760 -39.68 18.48 2.32
C VAL A 760 -41.08 17.95 1.99
N GLU A 761 -41.30 16.67 2.23
CA GLU A 761 -42.60 16.01 2.22
C GLU A 761 -42.89 15.41 3.60
N LYS A 762 -43.96 15.87 4.25
CA LYS A 762 -44.34 15.44 5.61
C LYS A 762 -44.99 14.06 5.59
N ILE A 763 -44.59 13.19 6.51
CA ILE A 763 -45.19 11.86 6.65
C ILE A 763 -46.47 11.96 7.49
N LYS A 764 -47.62 11.58 6.91
CA LYS A 764 -48.91 11.64 7.58
C LYS A 764 -48.90 10.79 8.85
N GLY A 765 -49.26 11.40 9.98
CA GLY A 765 -49.31 10.73 11.29
C GLY A 765 -47.96 10.67 12.02
N ASN A 766 -46.88 11.23 11.48
CA ASN A 766 -45.59 11.28 12.17
C ASN A 766 -44.96 12.68 12.09
N ALA A 767 -44.74 13.31 13.25
CA ALA A 767 -44.19 14.66 13.33
C ALA A 767 -42.65 14.71 13.30
N HIS A 768 -41.96 13.58 13.51
CA HIS A 768 -40.49 13.53 13.62
C HIS A 768 -39.79 12.99 12.37
N TYR A 769 -40.55 12.40 11.44
CA TYR A 769 -40.01 11.82 10.21
C TYR A 769 -40.55 12.55 8.98
N PHE A 770 -39.69 12.78 7.99
CA PHE A 770 -40.05 13.37 6.72
C PHE A 770 -39.21 12.81 5.57
N LEU A 771 -39.72 12.96 4.35
CA LEU A 771 -38.95 12.71 3.14
C LEU A 771 -38.28 14.03 2.72
N LEU A 772 -36.95 14.01 2.67
CA LEU A 772 -36.13 15.06 2.09
C LEU A 772 -35.82 14.68 0.64
N HIS A 773 -36.46 15.37 -0.30
CA HIS A 773 -36.08 15.32 -1.72
C HIS A 773 -35.00 16.37 -1.96
N LEU A 774 -33.92 16.02 -2.64
CA LEU A 774 -32.83 16.96 -2.91
C LEU A 774 -32.09 16.66 -4.21
N CYS A 775 -31.63 17.71 -4.87
CA CYS A 775 -30.70 17.63 -5.99
C CYS A 775 -29.34 18.18 -5.59
N THR A 776 -28.26 17.42 -5.84
CA THR A 776 -26.90 17.83 -5.50
C THR A 776 -25.96 17.66 -6.68
N GLN A 777 -24.84 18.38 -6.62
CA GLN A 777 -23.64 18.05 -7.37
C GLN A 777 -23.24 16.58 -7.12
N ALA A 778 -22.62 15.93 -8.10
CA ALA A 778 -22.06 14.60 -7.94
C ALA A 778 -20.90 14.58 -6.92
N GLY A 779 -20.80 13.47 -6.18
CA GLY A 779 -19.77 13.31 -5.15
C GLY A 779 -20.07 14.05 -3.84
N THR A 780 -21.30 14.49 -3.62
CA THR A 780 -21.82 14.93 -2.31
C THR A 780 -22.15 13.71 -1.43
N TYR A 781 -21.72 13.76 -0.18
CA TYR A 781 -21.96 12.72 0.83
C TYR A 781 -23.29 13.00 1.55
N ILE A 782 -24.38 12.43 1.02
CA ILE A 782 -25.76 12.75 1.44
C ILE A 782 -26.05 12.36 2.89
N LYS A 783 -25.56 11.20 3.35
CA LYS A 783 -25.80 10.75 4.73
C LYS A 783 -25.19 11.76 5.71
N GLU A 784 -23.96 12.14 5.46
CA GLU A 784 -23.16 13.07 6.23
C GLU A 784 -23.67 14.51 6.12
N PHE A 785 -24.29 14.90 5.02
CA PHE A 785 -25.04 16.15 4.94
C PHE A 785 -26.25 16.16 5.89
N VAL A 786 -26.96 15.04 6.05
CA VAL A 786 -28.09 14.96 6.99
C VAL A 786 -27.60 15.02 8.45
N HIS A 787 -26.73 14.10 8.87
CA HIS A 787 -26.33 13.96 10.27
C HIS A 787 -25.09 14.80 10.68
N GLY A 788 -24.50 15.54 9.76
CA GLY A 788 -23.37 16.46 9.98
C GLY A 788 -22.00 15.84 10.23
N ASP A 789 -21.91 14.50 10.31
CA ASP A 789 -20.68 13.73 10.57
C ASP A 789 -19.80 14.32 11.70
N LEU A 790 -20.41 14.63 12.85
CA LEU A 790 -19.75 15.27 14.01
C LEU A 790 -19.11 16.64 13.68
N GLY A 791 -19.79 17.45 12.86
CA GLY A 791 -19.32 18.79 12.45
C GLY A 791 -18.43 18.79 11.19
N ARG A 792 -18.22 17.62 10.57
CA ARG A 792 -17.41 17.46 9.35
C ARG A 792 -18.14 17.82 8.07
N THR A 793 -19.46 18.07 8.12
CA THR A 793 -20.22 18.74 7.05
C THR A 793 -20.88 20.01 7.58
N THR A 794 -20.58 21.15 6.96
CA THR A 794 -21.10 22.47 7.36
C THR A 794 -21.55 23.30 6.15
N PRO A 795 -22.79 23.84 6.13
CA PRO A 795 -23.90 23.45 6.99
C PRO A 795 -24.37 22.01 6.70
N SER A 796 -24.89 21.36 7.73
CA SER A 796 -25.62 20.09 7.68
C SER A 796 -27.11 20.29 7.99
N MET A 797 -27.96 19.32 7.65
CA MET A 797 -29.40 19.41 7.91
C MET A 797 -29.72 19.53 9.40
N GLY A 798 -28.98 18.84 10.27
CA GLY A 798 -29.06 19.05 11.72
C GLY A 798 -28.75 20.49 12.14
N SER A 799 -27.69 21.11 11.58
CA SER A 799 -27.36 22.51 11.86
C SER A 799 -28.39 23.50 11.29
N ILE A 800 -28.95 23.23 10.11
CA ILE A 800 -30.00 24.04 9.47
C ILE A 800 -31.28 24.06 10.31
N LEU A 801 -31.66 22.91 10.87
CA LEU A 801 -32.87 22.75 11.69
C LEU A 801 -32.66 23.03 13.18
N GLY A 802 -31.42 23.31 13.61
CA GLY A 802 -31.07 23.50 15.03
C GLY A 802 -31.38 22.29 15.91
N CYS A 803 -31.28 21.06 15.38
CA CYS A 803 -31.60 19.83 16.11
C CYS A 803 -30.79 18.63 15.59
N ARG A 804 -30.85 17.48 16.30
CA ARG A 804 -30.24 16.24 15.79
C ARG A 804 -31.08 15.72 14.63
N ALA A 805 -30.42 15.42 13.51
CA ALA A 805 -31.02 14.82 12.32
C ALA A 805 -30.30 13.50 11.99
N GLU A 806 -31.04 12.49 11.55
CA GLU A 806 -30.51 11.18 11.15
C GLU A 806 -31.16 10.72 9.86
N ILE A 807 -30.38 10.01 9.02
CA ILE A 807 -30.86 9.40 7.78
C ILE A 807 -31.16 7.92 8.02
N ILE A 808 -32.40 7.53 7.76
CA ILE A 808 -32.90 6.18 8.02
C ILE A 808 -32.84 5.34 6.75
N GLN A 809 -33.15 5.96 5.60
CA GLN A 809 -33.08 5.35 4.28
C GLN A 809 -32.71 6.41 3.24
N LEU A 810 -32.04 5.97 2.16
CA LEU A 810 -31.66 6.82 1.04
C LEU A 810 -31.92 6.09 -0.28
N ASP A 811 -32.56 6.77 -1.21
CA ASP A 811 -32.76 6.34 -2.58
C ASP A 811 -32.20 7.40 -3.53
N VAL A 812 -31.51 6.95 -4.58
CA VAL A 812 -31.19 7.82 -5.73
C VAL A 812 -32.39 7.76 -6.68
N THR A 813 -32.99 8.91 -6.95
CA THR A 813 -34.19 9.03 -7.80
C THR A 813 -33.86 9.46 -9.23
N ASP A 814 -32.72 10.12 -9.46
CA ASP A 814 -32.27 10.48 -10.79
C ASP A 814 -30.75 10.69 -10.86
N VAL A 815 -30.17 10.43 -12.03
CA VAL A 815 -28.78 10.77 -12.37
C VAL A 815 -28.80 11.48 -13.71
N LYS A 816 -28.76 12.80 -13.67
CA LYS A 816 -28.66 13.64 -14.86
C LYS A 816 -27.25 13.56 -15.40
N MET A 817 -27.13 13.13 -16.65
CA MET A 817 -25.97 13.47 -17.47
C MET A 817 -26.15 14.94 -17.90
N GLY A 818 -25.06 15.68 -18.12
CA GLY A 818 -25.18 16.98 -18.77
C GLY A 818 -25.79 16.81 -20.16
N ASP A 819 -26.62 17.76 -20.58
CA ASP A 819 -27.17 17.77 -21.93
C ASP A 819 -26.02 17.91 -22.93
N SER A 820 -25.92 16.95 -23.85
CA SER A 820 -24.98 16.92 -24.97
C SER A 820 -25.63 17.44 -26.25
#